data_AF-A0A2E3HCF2-F1
#
_entry.id   AF-A0A2E3HCF2-F1
#
_cell.length_a   1.000
_cell.length_b   1.000
_cell.length_c   1.000
_cell.angle_alpha   90.00
_cell.angle_beta   90.00
_cell.angle_gamma   90.00
#
_symmetry.space_group_name_H-M   'P 1'
#
loop_
_entity.id
_entity.type
_entity.pdbx_description
1 polymer ?
#
loop_
_entity_poly.entity_id
_entity_poly.type
_entity_poly.pdbx_seq_one_letter_code
_entity_poly.pdbx_strand_id
1 'polypeptide(L)'
;MWRPVVVGRFLTGWGRPWLASSKQSAELMGRSFLPLLFYIVLCGSGDLLAEAELIREPYVQLTTRSSGVVTWRTNEPITPVLRYGVAPDNLTQSVATGQIVTRVSPELKGWPGVPRLGQTTPEGVYQYEVTISGLEVDSKYYYGVFDGDRLLAGGTDTYFLRTQPGAEPGRPLRFWVVGDTGDGGMIQRNGYAAMKEYVVESGRPLDAFVHLGDMAYDDGMDTMFQANFFDVYGGLICNTVTWPTMGNHEGHTSDGVLGIGPYYDAFVLPENGEAGGVPSGSEAYYSFDFGPIHFVCLNSHDEARGEANRMATWLREDLARNDAEWLIAFWHHPPYSKGSHHSDIEDQLVEMREVMMPILEEHGVDVVLAGHSHIYERSMLMNRAYATPTDSSGVILDDGDGNAEGDGAYVKSAHKHPHGGTLAVVSGHGHGSDFSFGLSPVHRVSLKEGGSVIMDLEGDTLKFTMLNDEGIVRDEFQLIKRGVVEPRIPLNDPWSPFGPAIVASQHTGGKVEAHLVAQPNVEDAIVHYTLDGSVPTMASPIYEGPIDIGAPTIIRAISVWRGGKRRSPISSRVLEPAAPGPLRYARIPLLHEEDDAIESGLGITDLHSPVVGITSPETSWFGLRFRDAGVPRGATILSSFVLMRPALLGMDPAEWTVYGDLSAAGQPFTEDLGGLSSRPRTTSGALWNVSAWMGIGFQLTSPDLSEVVEEVVGQPDWVPDSAIGLLVSGVGERSASSFDGAAAGAPEFWVFYDERDALTVASDARLNAFVRITTEGERRLFASLEILNSAAARGFAYTIEGSPSMAPGSWQALNGSFAGPLPGARPGFSHLVFEMSQMDGSAFGEKYFLRVVVARQ
;
A
#
# COMPACT_ATOMS: atom_id res chain seq x y z
N MET A 1 2.31 45.73 9.38
CA MET A 1 2.07 47.12 8.94
C MET A 1 1.60 47.08 7.49
N TRP A 2 0.39 47.57 7.19
CA TRP A 2 0.09 48.76 6.36
C TRP A 2 0.43 48.58 4.85
N ARG A 3 -0.49 48.22 3.92
CA ARG A 3 -1.62 48.98 3.27
C ARG A 3 -1.24 50.33 2.62
N PRO A 4 -2.00 50.89 1.64
CA PRO A 4 -3.33 50.49 1.08
C PRO A 4 -3.19 49.77 -0.29
N VAL A 5 -4.06 49.74 -1.32
CA VAL A 5 -5.36 50.34 -1.75
C VAL A 5 -6.10 49.27 -2.63
N VAL A 6 -7.43 49.04 -2.76
CA VAL A 6 -8.70 49.75 -2.46
C VAL A 6 -9.10 50.80 -3.53
N VAL A 7 -10.22 50.72 -4.30
CA VAL A 7 -11.28 49.68 -4.49
C VAL A 7 -12.09 49.94 -5.78
N GLY A 8 -12.95 49.01 -6.27
CA GLY A 8 -13.91 49.31 -7.36
C GLY A 8 -14.92 48.19 -7.75
N ARG A 9 -16.09 48.10 -7.09
CA ARG A 9 -17.20 47.18 -7.45
C ARG A 9 -18.56 47.84 -7.11
N PHE A 10 -19.60 47.61 -7.91
CA PHE A 10 -20.98 48.08 -7.65
C PHE A 10 -22.05 47.05 -8.09
N LEU A 11 -23.29 47.19 -7.59
CA LEU A 11 -24.49 46.37 -7.87
C LEU A 11 -25.68 47.32 -8.16
N THR A 12 -26.89 46.93 -8.60
CA THR A 12 -27.64 45.65 -8.77
C THR A 12 -28.34 45.63 -10.16
N GLY A 13 -29.01 44.58 -10.65
CA GLY A 13 -29.39 43.24 -10.13
C GLY A 13 -30.88 42.94 -10.38
N TRP A 14 -31.28 41.65 -10.30
CA TRP A 14 -32.66 41.11 -10.50
C TRP A 14 -33.26 41.27 -11.93
N GLY A 15 -33.89 40.25 -12.55
CA GLY A 15 -34.15 38.87 -12.11
C GLY A 15 -34.57 37.91 -13.25
N ARG A 16 -34.80 36.64 -12.91
CA ARG A 16 -35.34 35.53 -13.74
C ARG A 16 -36.90 35.50 -13.64
N PRO A 17 -37.71 34.50 -14.13
CA PRO A 17 -37.38 33.18 -14.72
C PRO A 17 -38.30 32.60 -15.85
N TRP A 18 -37.99 31.35 -16.27
CA TRP A 18 -38.75 30.37 -17.10
C TRP A 18 -38.97 30.65 -18.62
N LEU A 19 -39.41 29.67 -19.44
CA LEU A 19 -38.86 28.33 -19.80
C LEU A 19 -39.69 27.73 -20.98
N ALA A 20 -39.04 27.15 -22.01
CA ALA A 20 -39.65 26.41 -23.15
C ALA A 20 -40.62 27.24 -24.07
N SER A 21 -41.03 26.82 -25.27
CA SER A 21 -40.99 25.52 -25.97
C SER A 21 -41.01 25.64 -27.52
N SER A 22 -40.71 24.51 -28.19
CA SER A 22 -41.14 24.04 -29.53
C SER A 22 -41.73 25.01 -30.59
N LYS A 23 -41.16 24.96 -31.81
CA LYS A 23 -41.89 25.17 -33.08
C LYS A 23 -41.34 24.32 -34.24
N GLN A 24 -42.16 23.42 -34.78
CA GLN A 24 -42.14 23.06 -36.20
C GLN A 24 -43.47 22.40 -36.61
N SER A 25 -44.08 22.92 -37.68
CA SER A 25 -45.22 22.34 -38.41
C SER A 25 -45.17 22.89 -39.84
N ALA A 26 -45.65 22.10 -40.81
CA ALA A 26 -45.40 22.30 -42.24
C ALA A 26 -46.64 22.84 -43.00
N GLU A 27 -46.66 22.64 -44.34
CA GLU A 27 -47.72 22.96 -45.32
C GLU A 27 -47.71 24.40 -45.90
N LEU A 28 -48.01 24.66 -47.20
CA LEU A 28 -48.22 23.79 -48.38
C LEU A 28 -48.16 24.58 -49.72
N MET A 29 -48.15 23.85 -50.86
CA MET A 29 -48.47 24.23 -52.26
C MET A 29 -47.56 25.19 -53.06
N GLY A 30 -47.44 24.98 -54.39
CA GLY A 30 -47.14 26.12 -55.28
C GLY A 30 -47.07 26.03 -56.83
N ARG A 31 -46.75 24.90 -57.48
CA ARG A 31 -46.75 24.72 -58.97
C ARG A 31 -45.85 25.62 -59.88
N SER A 32 -44.74 25.01 -60.33
CA SER A 32 -44.38 24.75 -61.75
C SER A 32 -44.47 25.83 -62.86
N PHE A 33 -43.33 26.08 -63.52
CA PHE A 33 -43.22 26.09 -65.00
C PHE A 33 -41.80 25.66 -65.46
N LEU A 34 -41.71 25.07 -66.65
CA LEU A 34 -40.54 24.45 -67.34
C LEU A 34 -40.79 24.60 -68.88
N PRO A 35 -39.86 24.29 -69.81
CA PRO A 35 -38.48 23.81 -69.67
C PRO A 35 -37.43 24.58 -70.50
N LEU A 36 -36.16 24.16 -70.42
CA LEU A 36 -35.24 24.13 -71.58
C LEU A 36 -34.54 22.76 -71.61
N LEU A 37 -34.12 22.29 -72.79
CA LEU A 37 -33.83 20.86 -73.02
C LEU A 37 -32.36 20.58 -73.38
N PHE A 38 -31.75 19.65 -72.64
CA PHE A 38 -30.68 18.70 -73.02
C PHE A 38 -29.54 19.13 -73.97
N TYR A 39 -28.31 18.87 -73.54
CA TYR A 39 -27.48 17.90 -74.27
C TYR A 39 -26.72 17.00 -73.30
N ILE A 40 -26.52 15.73 -73.67
CA ILE A 40 -25.79 14.73 -72.88
C ILE A 40 -24.31 14.77 -73.28
N VAL A 41 -23.43 14.73 -72.29
CA VAL A 41 -22.06 14.22 -72.44
C VAL A 41 -21.95 13.03 -71.48
N LEU A 42 -21.49 11.88 -71.98
CA LEU A 42 -21.12 10.78 -71.09
C LEU A 42 -19.75 11.10 -70.47
N CYS A 43 -19.75 11.39 -69.18
CA CYS A 43 -18.65 11.00 -68.30
C CYS A 43 -19.19 9.87 -67.42
N GLY A 44 -18.45 8.77 -67.32
CA GLY A 44 -18.85 7.68 -66.44
C GLY A 44 -18.75 8.10 -64.97
N SER A 45 -19.61 7.55 -64.13
CA SER A 45 -19.32 7.38 -62.72
C SER A 45 -18.20 6.34 -62.59
N GLY A 46 -16.96 6.76 -62.89
CA GLY A 46 -15.82 6.19 -62.20
C GLY A 46 -15.92 6.69 -60.78
N ASP A 47 -16.23 5.78 -59.85
CA ASP A 47 -16.15 6.10 -58.43
C ASP A 47 -14.72 6.56 -58.15
N LEU A 48 -14.57 7.79 -57.67
CA LEU A 48 -13.32 8.25 -57.08
C LEU A 48 -13.18 7.49 -55.76
N LEU A 49 -12.61 6.28 -55.85
CA LEU A 49 -12.10 5.56 -54.69
C LEU A 49 -11.22 6.54 -53.90
N ALA A 50 -11.43 6.61 -52.59
CA ALA A 50 -10.55 7.39 -51.74
C ALA A 50 -9.12 6.86 -51.89
N GLU A 51 -8.15 7.76 -52.06
CA GLU A 51 -6.75 7.33 -51.97
C GLU A 51 -6.50 6.88 -50.54
N ALA A 52 -5.95 5.68 -50.37
CA ALA A 52 -5.64 5.16 -49.04
C ALA A 52 -4.63 6.07 -48.33
N GLU A 53 -4.95 6.41 -47.08
CA GLU A 53 -4.14 7.21 -46.17
C GLU A 53 -3.51 6.30 -45.12
N LEU A 54 -2.34 6.68 -44.59
CA LEU A 54 -1.76 6.03 -43.42
C LEU A 54 -2.50 6.46 -42.16
N ILE A 55 -2.92 5.47 -41.36
CA ILE A 55 -3.51 5.68 -40.03
C ILE A 55 -2.62 5.16 -38.89
N ARG A 56 -1.54 4.45 -39.22
CA ARG A 56 -0.40 4.16 -38.33
C ARG A 56 0.87 4.18 -39.19
N GLU A 57 1.79 5.10 -38.89
CA GLU A 57 3.09 5.21 -39.58
C GLU A 57 3.90 3.90 -39.46
N PRO A 58 4.81 3.60 -40.40
CA PRO A 58 5.51 2.31 -40.43
C PRO A 58 6.57 2.20 -39.33
N TYR A 59 6.43 1.21 -38.45
CA TYR A 59 7.27 0.97 -37.28
C TYR A 59 8.05 -0.35 -37.38
N VAL A 60 9.18 -0.42 -36.68
CA VAL A 60 10.15 -1.54 -36.68
C VAL A 60 9.83 -2.52 -35.56
N GLN A 61 9.85 -3.81 -35.88
CA GLN A 61 9.55 -4.94 -35.01
C GLN A 61 10.56 -6.08 -35.25
N LEU A 62 10.64 -7.05 -34.32
CA LEU A 62 11.36 -8.33 -34.46
C LEU A 62 12.68 -8.25 -35.26
N THR A 63 13.61 -7.40 -34.83
CA THR A 63 14.96 -7.35 -35.42
C THR A 63 15.77 -8.54 -34.95
N THR A 64 16.46 -9.21 -35.87
CA THR A 64 17.45 -10.26 -35.57
C THR A 64 18.83 -9.82 -36.07
N ARG A 65 19.85 -10.68 -35.96
CA ARG A 65 21.17 -10.45 -36.59
C ARG A 65 21.12 -10.38 -38.14
N SER A 66 20.05 -10.85 -38.80
CA SER A 66 19.97 -10.89 -40.27
C SER A 66 18.57 -10.61 -40.87
N SER A 67 17.64 -10.11 -40.05
CA SER A 67 16.29 -9.72 -40.46
C SER A 67 15.72 -8.60 -39.59
N GLY A 68 14.59 -8.05 -40.02
CA GLY A 68 13.71 -7.20 -39.22
C GLY A 68 12.32 -7.11 -39.83
N VAL A 69 11.30 -6.87 -39.00
CA VAL A 69 9.92 -6.68 -39.43
C VAL A 69 9.59 -5.19 -39.49
N VAL A 70 8.79 -4.80 -40.48
CA VAL A 70 8.17 -3.46 -40.55
C VAL A 70 6.66 -3.62 -40.66
N THR A 71 5.92 -2.85 -39.85
CA THR A 71 4.45 -2.93 -39.77
C THR A 71 3.81 -1.55 -39.92
N TRP A 72 2.69 -1.44 -40.63
CA TRP A 72 1.95 -0.17 -40.81
C TRP A 72 0.44 -0.40 -41.05
N ARG A 73 -0.37 0.69 -41.04
CA ARG A 73 -1.82 0.60 -41.31
C ARG A 73 -2.38 1.67 -42.25
N THR A 74 -3.40 1.31 -43.03
CA THR A 74 -4.21 2.22 -43.84
C THR A 74 -5.71 2.08 -43.58
N ASN A 75 -6.48 3.09 -43.99
CA ASN A 75 -7.96 3.15 -43.92
C ASN A 75 -8.69 2.57 -45.16
N GLU A 76 -7.95 2.30 -46.23
CA GLU A 76 -8.43 1.67 -47.47
C GLU A 76 -7.36 0.68 -47.97
N PRO A 77 -7.73 -0.36 -48.76
CA PRO A 77 -6.80 -1.41 -49.16
C PRO A 77 -5.84 -0.94 -50.26
N ILE A 78 -4.54 -0.99 -49.97
CA ILE A 78 -3.46 -0.66 -50.92
C ILE A 78 -2.96 -1.89 -51.68
N THR A 79 -2.10 -1.66 -52.68
CA THR A 79 -1.18 -2.67 -53.21
C THR A 79 0.16 -2.54 -52.46
N PRO A 80 0.36 -3.18 -51.29
CA PRO A 80 1.52 -2.92 -50.45
C PRO A 80 2.83 -3.34 -51.13
N VAL A 81 3.83 -2.48 -51.06
CA VAL A 81 5.22 -2.76 -51.42
C VAL A 81 6.12 -2.07 -50.40
N LEU A 82 7.12 -2.77 -49.86
CA LEU A 82 8.21 -2.13 -49.12
C LEU A 82 9.46 -2.06 -50.00
N ARG A 83 10.18 -0.93 -49.95
CA ARG A 83 11.51 -0.78 -50.57
C ARG A 83 12.54 -0.46 -49.49
N TYR A 84 13.76 -1.00 -49.62
CA TYR A 84 14.83 -0.82 -48.64
C TYR A 84 16.21 -0.71 -49.29
N GLY A 85 17.19 -0.17 -48.56
CA GLY A 85 18.57 -0.01 -49.03
C GLY A 85 19.50 0.62 -48.00
N VAL A 86 20.79 0.72 -48.33
CA VAL A 86 21.84 1.23 -47.43
C VAL A 86 21.95 2.77 -47.40
N ALA A 87 21.14 3.47 -48.18
CA ALA A 87 21.02 4.94 -48.18
C ALA A 87 19.54 5.35 -48.41
N PRO A 88 19.06 6.45 -47.82
CA PRO A 88 17.63 6.78 -47.81
C PRO A 88 17.08 7.18 -49.19
N ASP A 89 17.95 7.74 -50.05
CA ASP A 89 17.66 8.13 -51.43
C ASP A 89 17.84 6.97 -52.45
N ASN A 90 18.28 5.79 -51.99
CA ASN A 90 18.67 4.67 -52.85
C ASN A 90 18.14 3.32 -52.31
N LEU A 91 16.81 3.20 -52.23
CA LEU A 91 16.10 1.99 -51.82
C LEU A 91 16.07 0.95 -52.95
N THR A 92 17.20 0.30 -53.21
CA THR A 92 17.43 -0.59 -54.37
C THR A 92 16.77 -1.96 -54.28
N GLN A 93 16.37 -2.41 -53.09
CA GLN A 93 15.74 -3.71 -52.85
C GLN A 93 14.25 -3.52 -52.55
N SER A 94 13.42 -4.52 -52.86
CA SER A 94 11.98 -4.46 -52.62
C SER A 94 11.39 -5.79 -52.19
N VAL A 95 10.36 -5.73 -51.35
CA VAL A 95 9.49 -6.85 -50.99
C VAL A 95 8.12 -6.59 -51.60
N ALA A 96 7.64 -7.53 -52.41
CA ALA A 96 6.40 -7.36 -53.17
C ALA A 96 5.16 -7.83 -52.39
N THR A 97 3.98 -7.36 -52.79
CA THR A 97 2.67 -7.65 -52.17
C THR A 97 2.44 -9.12 -51.78
N GLY A 98 2.87 -10.07 -52.62
CA GLY A 98 2.71 -11.51 -52.35
C GLY A 98 3.62 -12.08 -51.25
N GLN A 99 4.42 -11.25 -50.59
CA GLN A 99 5.31 -11.58 -49.46
C GLN A 99 5.00 -10.73 -48.21
N ILE A 100 3.95 -9.91 -48.26
CA ILE A 100 3.54 -9.01 -47.18
C ILE A 100 2.26 -9.59 -46.58
N VAL A 101 2.27 -9.84 -45.27
CA VAL A 101 1.08 -10.31 -44.56
C VAL A 101 0.11 -9.14 -44.44
N THR A 102 -1.14 -9.35 -44.85
CA THR A 102 -2.23 -8.40 -44.63
C THR A 102 -3.15 -8.94 -43.54
N ARG A 103 -3.47 -8.13 -42.54
CA ARG A 103 -4.51 -8.38 -41.54
C ARG A 103 -5.59 -7.31 -41.69
N VAL A 104 -6.84 -7.65 -41.36
CA VAL A 104 -7.98 -6.73 -41.53
C VAL A 104 -8.88 -6.68 -40.31
N SER A 105 -9.59 -5.57 -40.12
CA SER A 105 -10.57 -5.39 -39.04
C SER A 105 -11.68 -6.48 -39.05
N PRO A 106 -12.29 -6.81 -37.89
CA PRO A 106 -13.19 -7.97 -37.75
C PRO A 106 -14.38 -8.00 -38.71
N GLU A 107 -14.94 -6.84 -39.05
CA GLU A 107 -16.18 -6.67 -39.80
C GLU A 107 -16.02 -6.79 -41.33
N LEU A 108 -14.79 -6.67 -41.86
CA LEU A 108 -14.46 -6.70 -43.30
C LEU A 108 -14.65 -8.10 -43.93
N LYS A 109 -15.89 -8.61 -43.95
CA LYS A 109 -16.30 -9.94 -44.41
C LYS A 109 -16.04 -10.21 -45.90
N GLY A 110 -15.70 -9.18 -46.67
CA GLY A 110 -15.29 -9.30 -48.08
C GLY A 110 -13.93 -9.97 -48.30
N TRP A 111 -13.13 -10.17 -47.24
CA TRP A 111 -11.78 -10.74 -47.30
C TRP A 111 -11.71 -12.15 -46.66
N PRO A 112 -12.20 -13.20 -47.35
CA PRO A 112 -12.17 -14.58 -46.84
C PRO A 112 -10.74 -15.13 -46.79
N GLY A 113 -10.38 -15.81 -45.70
CA GLY A 113 -9.06 -16.42 -45.52
C GLY A 113 -7.95 -15.45 -45.12
N VAL A 114 -8.23 -14.15 -45.02
CA VAL A 114 -7.28 -13.15 -44.50
C VAL A 114 -7.37 -13.11 -42.97
N PRO A 115 -6.24 -13.13 -42.23
CA PRO A 115 -6.22 -12.99 -40.78
C PRO A 115 -6.88 -11.71 -40.28
N ARG A 116 -7.28 -11.73 -39.01
CA ARG A 116 -8.06 -10.66 -38.39
C ARG A 116 -7.26 -9.93 -37.33
N LEU A 117 -7.60 -8.65 -37.15
CA LEU A 117 -7.23 -7.85 -36.00
C LEU A 117 -8.24 -8.05 -34.87
N GLY A 118 -7.90 -7.63 -33.65
CA GLY A 118 -8.69 -7.76 -32.43
C GLY A 118 -10.03 -7.00 -32.45
N GLN A 119 -10.93 -7.37 -31.54
CA GLN A 119 -12.33 -6.91 -31.54
C GLN A 119 -12.52 -5.41 -31.29
N THR A 120 -11.50 -4.70 -30.78
CA THR A 120 -11.53 -3.25 -30.53
C THR A 120 -11.02 -2.43 -31.71
N THR A 121 -10.54 -3.08 -32.78
CA THR A 121 -10.01 -2.39 -33.96
C THR A 121 -11.12 -1.59 -34.65
N PRO A 122 -10.90 -0.32 -35.04
CA PRO A 122 -11.87 0.45 -35.82
C PRO A 122 -12.28 -0.23 -37.13
N GLU A 123 -13.47 0.09 -37.64
CA GLU A 123 -13.93 -0.43 -38.93
C GLU A 123 -13.07 0.12 -40.09
N GLY A 124 -12.84 -0.69 -41.12
CA GLY A 124 -12.07 -0.31 -42.31
C GLY A 124 -10.54 -0.36 -42.17
N VAL A 125 -10.00 -0.94 -41.10
CA VAL A 125 -8.54 -0.98 -40.86
C VAL A 125 -7.87 -2.12 -41.62
N TYR A 126 -6.80 -1.78 -42.35
CA TYR A 126 -5.87 -2.71 -42.99
C TYR A 126 -4.50 -2.59 -42.33
N GLN A 127 -3.93 -3.69 -41.83
CA GLN A 127 -2.57 -3.78 -41.32
C GLN A 127 -1.70 -4.59 -42.27
N TYR A 128 -0.46 -4.15 -42.46
CA TYR A 128 0.54 -4.79 -43.31
C TYR A 128 1.80 -5.05 -42.51
N GLU A 129 2.30 -6.28 -42.58
CA GLU A 129 3.48 -6.77 -41.85
C GLU A 129 4.45 -7.38 -42.87
N VAL A 130 5.74 -7.01 -42.82
CA VAL A 130 6.75 -7.51 -43.76
C VAL A 130 8.08 -7.83 -43.09
N THR A 131 8.54 -9.08 -43.24
CA THR A 131 9.86 -9.52 -42.81
C THR A 131 10.89 -9.25 -43.91
N ILE A 132 11.81 -8.32 -43.66
CA ILE A 132 13.01 -8.12 -44.46
C ILE A 132 14.07 -9.10 -43.95
N SER A 133 14.68 -9.89 -44.82
CA SER A 133 15.62 -10.97 -44.43
C SER A 133 16.81 -11.07 -45.38
N GLY A 134 17.88 -11.73 -44.93
CA GLY A 134 19.16 -11.79 -45.66
C GLY A 134 19.97 -10.50 -45.53
N LEU A 135 19.80 -9.80 -44.42
CA LEU A 135 20.51 -8.57 -44.07
C LEU A 135 21.86 -8.89 -43.41
N GLU A 136 22.83 -7.99 -43.56
CA GLU A 136 24.12 -8.07 -42.87
C GLU A 136 23.98 -7.76 -41.37
N VAL A 137 24.92 -8.22 -40.55
CA VAL A 137 24.92 -8.03 -39.08
C VAL A 137 25.29 -6.58 -38.71
N ASP A 138 24.74 -6.06 -37.60
CA ASP A 138 24.94 -4.68 -37.08
C ASP A 138 24.83 -3.56 -38.14
N SER A 139 23.94 -3.75 -39.12
CA SER A 139 23.88 -2.94 -40.34
C SER A 139 22.58 -2.15 -40.42
N LYS A 140 22.70 -0.88 -40.86
CA LYS A 140 21.59 0.06 -40.99
C LYS A 140 20.98 -0.02 -42.40
N TYR A 141 19.68 -0.28 -42.47
CA TYR A 141 18.91 -0.32 -43.71
C TYR A 141 17.75 0.66 -43.65
N TYR A 142 17.78 1.68 -44.52
CA TYR A 142 16.67 2.61 -44.70
C TYR A 142 15.52 1.94 -45.44
N TYR A 143 14.28 2.36 -45.17
CA TYR A 143 13.09 1.79 -45.82
C TYR A 143 12.04 2.84 -46.19
N GLY A 144 11.09 2.42 -47.03
CA GLY A 144 9.86 3.15 -47.32
C GLY A 144 8.73 2.20 -47.73
N VAL A 145 7.50 2.56 -47.40
CA VAL A 145 6.28 1.79 -47.66
C VAL A 145 5.44 2.48 -48.73
N PHE A 146 4.91 1.69 -49.66
CA PHE A 146 4.33 2.16 -50.91
C PHE A 146 2.99 1.48 -51.19
N ASP A 147 2.11 2.20 -51.87
CA ASP A 147 0.94 1.72 -52.58
C ASP A 147 1.29 1.62 -54.08
N GLY A 148 1.76 0.44 -54.50
CA GLY A 148 2.37 0.20 -55.81
C GLY A 148 3.67 1.00 -56.00
N ASP A 149 3.56 2.14 -56.68
CA ASP A 149 4.64 3.12 -56.89
C ASP A 149 4.45 4.42 -56.08
N ARG A 150 3.30 4.64 -55.44
CA ARG A 150 3.02 5.81 -54.59
C ARG A 150 3.68 5.61 -53.23
N LEU A 151 4.71 6.39 -52.91
CA LEU A 151 5.29 6.43 -51.57
C LEU A 151 4.23 6.92 -50.56
N LEU A 152 4.05 6.19 -49.45
CA LEU A 152 3.17 6.58 -48.35
C LEU A 152 3.98 7.20 -47.21
N ALA A 153 5.05 6.52 -46.77
CA ALA A 153 5.99 7.00 -45.75
C ALA A 153 7.37 6.34 -45.89
N GLY A 154 8.38 6.93 -45.26
CA GLY A 154 9.79 6.52 -45.38
C GLY A 154 10.51 7.13 -46.57
N GLY A 155 11.67 6.58 -46.93
CA GLY A 155 12.58 7.19 -47.91
C GLY A 155 13.31 8.44 -47.40
N THR A 156 13.42 8.59 -46.07
CA THR A 156 14.20 9.64 -45.41
C THR A 156 15.25 9.02 -44.49
N ASP A 157 16.15 9.83 -43.92
CA ASP A 157 17.15 9.39 -42.96
C ASP A 157 16.56 8.95 -41.60
N THR A 158 15.28 9.27 -41.35
CA THR A 158 14.50 8.93 -40.15
C THR A 158 14.02 7.48 -40.12
N TYR A 159 13.70 6.91 -41.29
CA TYR A 159 13.06 5.59 -41.42
C TYR A 159 14.09 4.52 -41.81
N PHE A 160 14.51 3.73 -40.83
CA PHE A 160 15.51 2.68 -41.01
C PHE A 160 15.36 1.59 -39.96
N LEU A 161 15.75 0.36 -40.24
CA LEU A 161 16.02 -0.62 -39.19
C LEU A 161 17.53 -0.83 -39.03
N ARG A 162 17.92 -1.35 -37.87
CA ARG A 162 19.27 -1.87 -37.60
C ARG A 162 19.13 -3.35 -37.26
N THR A 163 19.92 -4.21 -37.91
CA THR A 163 20.06 -5.62 -37.47
C THR A 163 20.86 -5.69 -36.17
N GLN A 164 20.53 -6.67 -35.33
CA GLN A 164 21.22 -6.86 -34.05
C GLN A 164 22.72 -7.13 -34.25
N PRO A 165 23.57 -6.75 -33.29
CA PRO A 165 24.99 -7.08 -33.30
C PRO A 165 25.27 -8.55 -32.93
N GLY A 166 26.46 -9.01 -33.33
CA GLY A 166 27.02 -10.29 -32.87
C GLY A 166 27.41 -10.25 -31.39
N ALA A 167 27.66 -11.42 -30.79
CA ALA A 167 28.06 -11.56 -29.39
C ALA A 167 29.53 -11.17 -29.08
N GLU A 168 30.23 -10.58 -30.05
CA GLU A 168 31.63 -10.15 -29.90
C GLU A 168 31.76 -9.04 -28.84
N PRO A 169 32.59 -9.21 -27.78
CA PRO A 169 32.73 -8.21 -26.74
C PRO A 169 33.29 -6.87 -27.25
N GLY A 170 32.75 -5.77 -26.72
CA GLY A 170 33.33 -4.44 -26.88
C GLY A 170 32.60 -3.48 -27.83
N ARG A 171 31.53 -3.92 -28.52
CA ARG A 171 30.53 -2.97 -29.05
C ARG A 171 29.66 -2.49 -27.87
N PRO A 172 29.58 -1.18 -27.58
CA PRO A 172 28.62 -0.68 -26.60
C PRO A 172 27.19 -0.92 -27.07
N LEU A 173 26.27 -1.18 -26.13
CA LEU A 173 24.83 -1.25 -26.38
C LEU A 173 24.09 -0.22 -25.53
N ARG A 174 22.99 0.33 -26.04
CA ARG A 174 22.09 1.17 -25.22
C ARG A 174 20.61 0.81 -25.41
N PHE A 175 19.91 0.69 -24.29
CA PHE A 175 18.48 0.42 -24.21
C PHE A 175 17.77 1.53 -23.45
N TRP A 176 16.58 1.91 -23.91
CA TRP A 176 15.63 2.66 -23.10
C TRP A 176 14.68 1.67 -22.42
N VAL A 177 14.43 1.84 -21.13
CA VAL A 177 13.63 0.94 -20.29
C VAL A 177 12.60 1.77 -19.53
N VAL A 178 11.31 1.51 -19.77
CA VAL A 178 10.19 2.11 -19.03
C VAL A 178 8.96 1.21 -19.11
N GLY A 179 8.14 1.18 -18.06
CA GLY A 179 6.79 0.62 -18.10
C GLY A 179 5.76 1.71 -17.87
N ASP A 180 4.48 1.34 -18.00
CA ASP A 180 3.40 2.10 -17.37
C ASP A 180 3.36 3.54 -17.89
N THR A 181 3.28 3.66 -19.22
CA THR A 181 3.31 4.95 -19.92
C THR A 181 1.96 5.34 -20.51
N GLY A 182 1.01 4.42 -20.54
CA GLY A 182 -0.09 4.39 -21.50
C GLY A 182 -1.20 5.44 -21.38
N ASP A 183 -0.97 6.59 -20.72
CA ASP A 183 -1.98 7.64 -20.50
C ASP A 183 -2.01 8.71 -21.61
N GLY A 184 -0.98 8.76 -22.46
CA GLY A 184 -0.82 9.80 -23.47
C GLY A 184 -0.43 11.16 -22.89
N GLY A 185 -0.05 11.21 -21.61
CA GLY A 185 -0.02 12.41 -20.78
C GLY A 185 1.26 13.24 -20.85
N MET A 186 1.40 14.17 -19.90
CA MET A 186 2.55 15.08 -19.85
C MET A 186 3.80 14.36 -19.32
N ILE A 187 3.68 13.58 -18.25
CA ILE A 187 4.82 12.90 -17.60
C ILE A 187 5.46 11.89 -18.57
N GLN A 188 4.65 11.12 -19.30
CA GLN A 188 5.10 10.25 -20.39
C GLN A 188 5.92 11.03 -21.44
N ARG A 189 5.37 12.14 -21.95
CA ARG A 189 6.00 12.93 -23.02
C ARG A 189 7.25 13.66 -22.54
N ASN A 190 7.28 14.08 -21.28
CA ASN A 190 8.43 14.64 -20.59
C ASN A 190 9.54 13.60 -20.43
N GLY A 191 9.25 12.41 -19.90
CA GLY A 191 10.22 11.31 -19.78
C GLY A 191 10.81 10.88 -21.13
N TYR A 192 9.99 10.87 -22.19
CA TYR A 192 10.46 10.65 -23.56
C TYR A 192 11.35 11.80 -24.08
N ALA A 193 11.04 13.06 -23.74
CA ALA A 193 11.90 14.20 -24.07
C ALA A 193 13.26 14.13 -23.35
N ALA A 194 13.24 13.93 -22.04
CA ALA A 194 14.41 13.71 -21.19
C ALA A 194 15.34 12.60 -21.73
N MET A 195 14.77 11.45 -22.13
CA MET A 195 15.52 10.37 -22.77
C MET A 195 16.24 10.84 -24.04
N LYS A 196 15.53 11.53 -24.94
CA LYS A 196 16.11 12.01 -26.21
C LYS A 196 17.21 13.03 -25.98
N GLU A 197 17.03 13.94 -25.02
CA GLU A 197 18.04 14.93 -24.66
C GLU A 197 19.30 14.26 -24.11
N TYR A 198 19.17 13.32 -23.15
CA TYR A 198 20.30 12.51 -22.67
C TYR A 198 21.02 11.73 -23.77
N VAL A 199 20.27 11.12 -24.71
CA VAL A 199 20.81 10.40 -25.88
C VAL A 199 21.60 11.33 -26.81
N VAL A 200 21.13 12.57 -27.02
CA VAL A 200 21.83 13.58 -27.83
C VAL A 200 23.07 14.11 -27.13
N GLU A 201 22.97 14.47 -25.84
CA GLU A 201 24.09 15.04 -25.08
C GLU A 201 25.25 14.06 -24.89
N SER A 202 24.95 12.79 -24.59
CA SER A 202 25.96 11.74 -24.47
C SER A 202 26.46 11.18 -25.80
N GLY A 203 25.84 11.56 -26.92
CA GLY A 203 26.28 11.20 -28.27
C GLY A 203 26.14 9.71 -28.65
N ARG A 204 25.45 8.90 -27.84
CA ARG A 204 25.17 7.47 -28.11
C ARG A 204 23.67 7.26 -28.39
N PRO A 205 23.28 6.85 -29.61
CA PRO A 205 21.90 6.51 -29.93
C PRO A 205 21.41 5.28 -29.14
N LEU A 206 20.09 5.07 -29.11
CA LEU A 206 19.52 3.79 -28.69
C LEU A 206 19.82 2.70 -29.72
N ASP A 207 19.94 1.47 -29.26
CA ASP A 207 19.87 0.26 -30.09
C ASP A 207 18.47 -0.39 -30.04
N ALA A 208 17.79 -0.31 -28.90
CA ALA A 208 16.43 -0.85 -28.70
C ALA A 208 15.67 -0.14 -27.56
N PHE A 209 14.35 -0.37 -27.53
CA PHE A 209 13.40 0.09 -26.51
C PHE A 209 12.78 -1.15 -25.84
N VAL A 210 12.82 -1.25 -24.51
CA VAL A 210 12.18 -2.30 -23.73
C VAL A 210 11.00 -1.69 -22.97
N HIS A 211 9.78 -2.20 -23.20
CA HIS A 211 8.58 -1.70 -22.51
C HIS A 211 8.06 -2.71 -21.48
N LEU A 212 7.88 -2.27 -20.23
CA LEU A 212 7.55 -3.15 -19.10
C LEU A 212 6.03 -3.32 -18.88
N GLY A 213 5.24 -3.35 -19.96
CA GLY A 213 3.78 -3.41 -19.95
C GLY A 213 3.10 -2.06 -19.72
N ASP A 214 1.77 -2.05 -19.83
CA ASP A 214 0.87 -0.89 -19.66
C ASP A 214 1.22 0.29 -20.58
N MET A 215 0.99 0.04 -21.86
CA MET A 215 1.19 0.95 -22.99
C MET A 215 -0.12 1.64 -23.42
N ALA A 216 -1.28 1.16 -22.97
CA ALA A 216 -2.59 1.63 -23.41
C ALA A 216 -3.65 1.63 -22.29
N TYR A 217 -3.55 2.56 -21.33
CA TYR A 217 -4.55 2.75 -20.27
C TYR A 217 -5.90 3.22 -20.84
N ASP A 218 -7.05 2.83 -20.29
CA ASP A 218 -7.28 1.94 -19.13
C ASP A 218 -7.58 0.48 -19.51
N ASP A 219 -7.78 0.16 -20.79
CA ASP A 219 -8.36 -1.15 -21.22
C ASP A 219 -7.59 -1.83 -22.37
N GLY A 220 -6.40 -1.34 -22.74
CA GLY A 220 -5.59 -1.98 -23.77
C GLY A 220 -6.13 -1.84 -25.20
N MET A 221 -7.18 -1.06 -25.42
CA MET A 221 -7.87 -0.99 -26.71
C MET A 221 -6.94 -0.49 -27.83
N ASP A 222 -7.13 -0.99 -29.05
CA ASP A 222 -6.34 -0.57 -30.23
C ASP A 222 -6.35 0.96 -30.47
N THR A 223 -7.42 1.65 -30.08
CA THR A 223 -7.52 3.12 -30.10
C THR A 223 -6.72 3.82 -29.00
N MET A 224 -6.58 3.20 -27.82
CA MET A 224 -5.70 3.65 -26.74
C MET A 224 -4.23 3.43 -27.14
N PHE A 225 -3.90 2.26 -27.70
CA PHE A 225 -2.59 2.02 -28.32
C PHE A 225 -2.24 3.08 -29.36
N GLN A 226 -3.19 3.45 -30.23
CA GLN A 226 -2.94 4.51 -31.22
C GLN A 226 -2.59 5.84 -30.55
N ALA A 227 -3.47 6.36 -29.68
CA ALA A 227 -3.30 7.70 -29.09
C ALA A 227 -2.15 7.81 -28.07
N ASN A 228 -1.88 6.73 -27.33
CA ASN A 228 -1.03 6.77 -26.13
C ASN A 228 0.31 6.05 -26.32
N PHE A 229 0.46 5.21 -27.35
CA PHE A 229 1.74 4.58 -27.72
C PHE A 229 2.22 5.04 -29.10
N PHE A 230 1.46 4.77 -30.17
CA PHE A 230 1.91 5.04 -31.55
C PHE A 230 2.04 6.55 -31.85
N ASP A 231 1.06 7.37 -31.47
CA ASP A 231 1.07 8.83 -31.66
C ASP A 231 2.08 9.55 -30.74
N VAL A 232 2.59 8.87 -29.71
CA VAL A 232 3.62 9.38 -28.79
C VAL A 232 5.02 9.02 -29.28
N TYR A 233 5.22 7.77 -29.66
CA TYR A 233 6.53 7.19 -29.95
C TYR A 233 6.84 6.99 -31.43
N GLY A 234 5.92 7.30 -32.37
CA GLY A 234 6.07 7.08 -33.82
C GLY A 234 7.47 7.41 -34.38
N GLY A 235 7.98 8.62 -34.09
CA GLY A 235 9.31 9.07 -34.53
C GLY A 235 10.53 8.37 -33.89
N LEU A 236 10.32 7.51 -32.89
CA LEU A 236 11.30 6.58 -32.33
C LEU A 236 11.11 5.17 -32.92
N ILE A 237 9.88 4.63 -32.87
CA ILE A 237 9.60 3.25 -33.29
C ILE A 237 9.66 3.06 -34.81
N CYS A 238 9.66 4.14 -35.61
CA CYS A 238 10.02 4.10 -37.04
C CYS A 238 11.51 3.83 -37.30
N ASN A 239 12.33 3.69 -36.26
CA ASN A 239 13.72 3.25 -36.40
C ASN A 239 14.34 2.42 -35.26
N THR A 240 13.73 2.42 -34.09
CA THR A 240 14.19 1.66 -32.91
C THR A 240 13.21 0.53 -32.64
N VAL A 241 13.71 -0.71 -32.54
CA VAL A 241 12.88 -1.88 -32.22
C VAL A 241 12.34 -1.79 -30.79
N THR A 242 11.07 -2.14 -30.61
CA THR A 242 10.45 -2.28 -29.28
C THR A 242 10.35 -3.75 -28.89
N TRP A 243 10.74 -4.06 -27.65
CA TRP A 243 10.59 -5.36 -26.99
C TRP A 243 9.66 -5.19 -25.77
N PRO A 244 8.34 -5.41 -25.92
CA PRO A 244 7.37 -5.26 -24.85
C PRO A 244 7.13 -6.57 -24.08
N THR A 245 6.67 -6.43 -22.84
CA THR A 245 5.83 -7.41 -22.15
C THR A 245 4.39 -6.90 -22.11
N MET A 246 3.41 -7.79 -21.94
CA MET A 246 2.01 -7.41 -21.74
C MET A 246 1.78 -6.96 -20.28
N GLY A 247 1.10 -5.83 -20.08
CA GLY A 247 0.65 -5.34 -18.79
C GLY A 247 -0.76 -5.82 -18.40
N ASN A 248 -1.25 -5.44 -17.22
CA ASN A 248 -2.61 -5.83 -16.81
C ASN A 248 -3.71 -5.04 -17.53
N HIS A 249 -3.43 -3.82 -17.99
CA HIS A 249 -4.41 -3.04 -18.75
C HIS A 249 -4.55 -3.56 -20.19
N GLU A 250 -3.47 -4.09 -20.79
CA GLU A 250 -3.58 -4.83 -22.06
C GLU A 250 -4.43 -6.10 -21.95
N GLY A 251 -4.39 -6.79 -20.79
CA GLY A 251 -5.17 -7.99 -20.49
C GLY A 251 -6.69 -7.80 -20.40
N HIS A 252 -7.18 -6.56 -20.40
CA HIS A 252 -8.62 -6.29 -20.47
C HIS A 252 -9.21 -6.60 -21.87
N THR A 253 -8.39 -6.53 -22.93
CA THR A 253 -8.83 -6.73 -24.32
C THR A 253 -7.92 -7.64 -25.16
N SER A 254 -6.80 -8.09 -24.59
CA SER A 254 -5.89 -9.11 -25.14
C SER A 254 -5.87 -10.38 -24.29
N ASP A 255 -5.59 -11.52 -24.90
CA ASP A 255 -5.49 -12.84 -24.24
C ASP A 255 -4.16 -13.49 -24.66
N GLY A 256 -3.27 -13.69 -23.69
CA GLY A 256 -1.93 -14.26 -23.89
C GLY A 256 -1.88 -15.79 -23.92
N VAL A 257 -2.94 -16.47 -23.49
CA VAL A 257 -3.09 -17.93 -23.66
C VAL A 257 -3.45 -18.26 -25.12
N LEU A 258 -4.23 -17.39 -25.75
CA LEU A 258 -4.66 -17.49 -27.16
C LEU A 258 -3.77 -16.72 -28.14
N GLY A 259 -3.01 -15.71 -27.69
CA GLY A 259 -2.19 -14.85 -28.54
C GLY A 259 -3.02 -13.92 -29.43
N ILE A 260 -4.08 -13.30 -28.88
CA ILE A 260 -5.02 -12.47 -29.65
C ILE A 260 -5.39 -11.17 -28.93
N GLY A 261 -5.79 -10.16 -29.72
CA GLY A 261 -6.20 -8.85 -29.21
C GLY A 261 -5.14 -7.77 -29.44
N PRO A 262 -5.41 -6.51 -29.03
CA PRO A 262 -4.65 -5.34 -29.50
C PRO A 262 -3.15 -5.39 -29.24
N TYR A 263 -2.68 -6.02 -28.16
CA TYR A 263 -1.24 -6.23 -27.93
C TYR A 263 -0.61 -7.09 -29.06
N TYR A 264 -1.25 -8.21 -29.40
CA TYR A 264 -0.88 -9.14 -30.48
C TYR A 264 -1.30 -8.64 -31.89
N ASP A 265 -1.87 -7.43 -31.96
CA ASP A 265 -2.04 -6.64 -33.19
C ASP A 265 -1.01 -5.49 -33.28
N ALA A 266 -0.40 -5.07 -32.17
CA ALA A 266 0.53 -3.96 -32.07
C ALA A 266 1.99 -4.39 -32.17
N PHE A 267 2.30 -5.66 -31.90
CA PHE A 267 3.66 -6.19 -31.88
C PHE A 267 3.78 -7.50 -32.67
N VAL A 268 5.01 -7.82 -33.07
CA VAL A 268 5.38 -9.11 -33.68
C VAL A 268 6.61 -9.62 -32.94
N LEU A 269 6.54 -10.82 -32.37
CA LEU A 269 7.46 -11.32 -31.33
C LEU A 269 7.95 -12.75 -31.65
N PRO A 270 9.13 -13.17 -31.13
CA PRO A 270 9.82 -14.38 -31.60
C PRO A 270 9.28 -15.69 -30.99
N GLU A 271 8.02 -16.03 -31.32
CA GLU A 271 7.41 -17.30 -30.89
C GLU A 271 8.16 -18.56 -31.36
N ASN A 272 8.95 -18.45 -32.44
CA ASN A 272 9.74 -19.54 -33.02
C ASN A 272 11.23 -19.51 -32.59
N GLY A 273 11.61 -18.63 -31.65
CA GLY A 273 13.01 -18.47 -31.21
C GLY A 273 13.94 -17.86 -32.28
N GLU A 274 13.38 -17.20 -33.30
CA GLU A 274 14.14 -16.67 -34.44
C GLU A 274 15.06 -15.49 -34.09
N ALA A 275 14.85 -14.85 -32.94
CA ALA A 275 15.70 -13.78 -32.40
C ALA A 275 16.73 -14.28 -31.36
N GLY A 276 16.71 -15.56 -31.01
CA GLY A 276 17.53 -16.16 -29.94
C GLY A 276 16.70 -17.13 -29.08
N GLY A 277 17.39 -17.90 -28.23
CA GLY A 277 16.74 -18.84 -27.32
C GLY A 277 16.11 -20.07 -27.99
N VAL A 278 15.04 -20.59 -27.38
CA VAL A 278 14.26 -21.75 -27.84
C VAL A 278 12.81 -21.36 -28.14
N PRO A 279 12.13 -22.00 -29.10
CA PRO A 279 10.74 -21.67 -29.43
C PRO A 279 9.82 -21.75 -28.21
N SER A 280 9.10 -20.66 -27.93
CA SER A 280 8.06 -20.61 -26.90
C SER A 280 6.71 -21.12 -27.41
N GLY A 281 6.49 -21.05 -28.73
CA GLY A 281 5.18 -21.25 -29.37
C GLY A 281 4.15 -20.21 -28.93
N SER A 282 4.60 -19.01 -28.53
CA SER A 282 3.73 -17.95 -28.02
C SER A 282 4.41 -16.59 -28.02
N GLU A 283 3.73 -15.55 -28.49
CA GLU A 283 4.21 -14.17 -28.40
C GLU A 283 4.09 -13.58 -26.97
N ALA A 284 3.37 -14.26 -26.06
CA ALA A 284 3.15 -13.81 -24.69
C ALA A 284 4.44 -13.85 -23.83
N TYR A 285 5.27 -14.87 -24.02
CA TYR A 285 6.57 -15.02 -23.37
C TYR A 285 7.57 -15.55 -24.40
N TYR A 286 8.75 -14.98 -24.44
CA TYR A 286 9.72 -15.16 -25.52
C TYR A 286 11.11 -14.74 -25.06
N SER A 287 12.15 -15.08 -25.83
CA SER A 287 13.51 -14.60 -25.58
C SER A 287 14.20 -14.14 -26.86
N PHE A 288 15.28 -13.38 -26.70
CA PHE A 288 16.10 -12.89 -27.81
C PHE A 288 17.53 -12.61 -27.35
N ASP A 289 18.49 -12.78 -28.26
CA ASP A 289 19.87 -12.31 -28.06
C ASP A 289 19.99 -10.87 -28.57
N PHE A 290 20.65 -9.99 -27.84
CA PHE A 290 21.05 -8.67 -28.34
C PHE A 290 22.53 -8.44 -28.03
N GLY A 291 23.40 -8.59 -29.04
CA GLY A 291 24.84 -8.63 -28.82
C GLY A 291 25.23 -9.81 -27.92
N PRO A 292 25.93 -9.58 -26.79
CA PRO A 292 26.28 -10.59 -25.80
C PRO A 292 25.25 -10.74 -24.65
N ILE A 293 24.11 -10.04 -24.72
CA ILE A 293 23.01 -10.15 -23.76
C ILE A 293 21.97 -11.15 -24.28
N HIS A 294 21.47 -12.02 -23.42
CA HIS A 294 20.24 -12.77 -23.65
C HIS A 294 19.11 -12.17 -22.78
N PHE A 295 18.01 -11.81 -23.44
CA PHE A 295 16.82 -11.24 -22.83
C PHE A 295 15.69 -12.27 -22.77
N VAL A 296 14.98 -12.32 -21.65
CA VAL A 296 13.80 -13.18 -21.44
C VAL A 296 12.60 -12.32 -21.06
N CYS A 297 11.55 -12.34 -21.88
CA CYS A 297 10.25 -11.74 -21.58
C CYS A 297 9.30 -12.79 -20.98
N LEU A 298 8.70 -12.51 -19.82
CA LEU A 298 7.68 -13.36 -19.21
C LEU A 298 6.33 -12.65 -19.13
N ASN A 299 5.25 -13.35 -19.47
CA ASN A 299 3.91 -12.85 -19.18
C ASN A 299 3.59 -13.11 -17.71
N SER A 300 3.39 -12.05 -16.94
CA SER A 300 3.07 -12.11 -15.51
C SER A 300 1.59 -11.92 -15.20
N HIS A 301 0.73 -11.66 -16.20
CA HIS A 301 -0.67 -11.29 -16.02
C HIS A 301 -1.63 -12.50 -16.03
N ASP A 302 -1.93 -13.04 -17.21
CA ASP A 302 -2.93 -14.09 -17.46
C ASP A 302 -2.32 -15.48 -17.70
N GLU A 303 -1.01 -15.56 -17.98
CA GLU A 303 -0.29 -16.83 -17.97
C GLU A 303 -0.25 -17.47 -16.58
N ALA A 304 -0.35 -18.80 -16.54
CA ALA A 304 -0.38 -19.54 -15.29
C ALA A 304 1.05 -19.73 -14.74
N ARG A 305 1.38 -19.07 -13.61
CA ARG A 305 2.76 -18.96 -13.07
C ARG A 305 3.26 -20.14 -12.21
N GLY A 306 2.52 -21.23 -12.06
CA GLY A 306 2.96 -22.41 -11.31
C GLY A 306 4.15 -23.18 -11.94
N GLU A 307 4.96 -23.86 -11.11
CA GLU A 307 6.25 -24.47 -11.50
C GLU A 307 6.22 -25.39 -12.73
N ALA A 308 5.11 -26.11 -12.94
CA ALA A 308 4.96 -27.14 -13.98
C ALA A 308 4.19 -26.64 -15.23
N ASN A 309 3.90 -25.34 -15.32
CA ASN A 309 3.13 -24.77 -16.43
C ASN A 309 4.02 -24.44 -17.63
N ARG A 310 3.40 -24.07 -18.77
CA ARG A 310 4.10 -23.90 -20.06
C ARG A 310 5.24 -22.89 -19.98
N MET A 311 5.00 -21.71 -19.42
CA MET A 311 6.01 -20.65 -19.31
C MET A 311 7.19 -21.05 -18.41
N ALA A 312 6.93 -21.60 -17.22
CA ALA A 312 7.99 -22.06 -16.31
C ALA A 312 8.78 -23.27 -16.86
N THR A 313 8.15 -24.11 -17.70
CA THR A 313 8.82 -25.23 -18.37
C THR A 313 9.72 -24.74 -19.49
N TRP A 314 9.20 -23.90 -20.39
CA TRP A 314 9.97 -23.25 -21.45
C TRP A 314 11.16 -22.47 -20.89
N LEU A 315 10.96 -21.68 -19.83
CA LEU A 315 12.02 -20.89 -19.19
C LEU A 315 13.22 -21.75 -18.76
N ARG A 316 12.99 -22.94 -18.21
CA ARG A 316 14.07 -23.87 -17.85
C ARG A 316 14.78 -24.45 -19.08
N GLU A 317 14.04 -24.75 -20.16
CA GLU A 317 14.65 -25.24 -21.41
C GLU A 317 15.46 -24.18 -22.16
N ASP A 318 15.03 -22.91 -22.08
CA ASP A 318 15.67 -21.77 -22.72
C ASP A 318 17.00 -21.42 -22.03
N LEU A 319 16.94 -21.18 -20.71
CA LEU A 319 18.10 -20.82 -19.91
C LEU A 319 19.17 -21.92 -19.88
N ALA A 320 18.76 -23.20 -19.90
CA ALA A 320 19.67 -24.34 -19.94
C ALA A 320 20.32 -24.60 -21.31
N ARG A 321 19.95 -23.84 -22.36
CA ARG A 321 20.59 -23.88 -23.70
C ARG A 321 21.30 -22.58 -24.08
N ASN A 322 21.28 -21.57 -23.20
CA ASN A 322 21.88 -20.26 -23.46
C ASN A 322 23.17 -20.05 -22.66
N ASP A 323 24.26 -19.67 -23.34
CA ASP A 323 25.58 -19.39 -22.76
C ASP A 323 25.98 -17.90 -22.86
N ALA A 324 25.02 -16.98 -22.98
CA ALA A 324 25.31 -15.54 -23.10
C ALA A 324 26.01 -14.96 -21.86
N GLU A 325 26.85 -13.94 -22.05
CA GLU A 325 27.60 -13.29 -20.96
C GLU A 325 26.68 -12.59 -19.98
N TRP A 326 25.62 -11.93 -20.48
CA TRP A 326 24.62 -11.25 -19.67
C TRP A 326 23.27 -11.92 -19.81
N LEU A 327 22.58 -12.13 -18.69
CA LEU A 327 21.22 -12.65 -18.64
C LEU A 327 20.29 -11.64 -17.96
N ILE A 328 19.34 -11.10 -18.72
CA ILE A 328 18.37 -10.11 -18.24
C ILE A 328 16.95 -10.66 -18.47
N ALA A 329 16.11 -10.62 -17.43
CA ALA A 329 14.70 -10.99 -17.55
C ALA A 329 13.80 -9.77 -17.32
N PHE A 330 12.65 -9.72 -17.98
CA PHE A 330 11.67 -8.64 -17.81
C PHE A 330 10.23 -9.12 -17.94
N TRP A 331 9.33 -8.47 -17.20
CA TRP A 331 7.90 -8.73 -17.17
C TRP A 331 7.17 -7.58 -16.46
N HIS A 332 5.84 -7.54 -16.48
CA HIS A 332 5.09 -6.44 -15.87
C HIS A 332 5.09 -6.44 -14.30
N HIS A 333 4.53 -7.46 -13.65
CA HIS A 333 4.25 -7.46 -12.20
C HIS A 333 5.50 -7.71 -11.31
N PRO A 334 6.00 -6.73 -10.51
CA PRO A 334 7.30 -6.81 -9.85
C PRO A 334 7.33 -7.77 -8.64
N PRO A 335 8.39 -8.58 -8.48
CA PRO A 335 8.49 -9.57 -7.39
C PRO A 335 8.77 -8.98 -6.00
N TYR A 336 9.19 -7.71 -5.88
CA TYR A 336 9.69 -7.12 -4.62
C TYR A 336 9.12 -5.75 -4.25
N SER A 337 8.21 -5.18 -5.03
CA SER A 337 7.74 -3.82 -4.83
C SER A 337 6.92 -3.62 -3.56
N LYS A 338 7.07 -2.41 -2.97
CA LYS A 338 6.11 -1.81 -2.04
C LYS A 338 5.73 -0.38 -2.47
N GLY A 339 5.77 -0.15 -3.78
CA GLY A 339 5.30 1.03 -4.49
C GLY A 339 3.78 1.15 -4.47
N SER A 340 3.13 1.47 -5.59
CA SER A 340 1.66 1.49 -5.66
C SER A 340 1.03 0.10 -5.49
N HIS A 341 1.81 -0.96 -5.73
CA HIS A 341 1.49 -2.37 -5.49
C HIS A 341 2.40 -2.96 -4.40
N HIS A 342 1.99 -4.09 -3.80
CA HIS A 342 2.61 -4.72 -2.64
C HIS A 342 2.83 -6.23 -2.87
N SER A 343 4.05 -6.59 -3.25
CA SER A 343 4.44 -7.96 -3.63
C SER A 343 4.38 -9.05 -2.53
N ASP A 344 3.79 -8.77 -1.36
CA ASP A 344 3.60 -9.78 -0.29
C ASP A 344 2.13 -10.21 -0.13
N ILE A 345 1.19 -9.60 -0.86
CA ILE A 345 -0.26 -9.83 -0.73
C ILE A 345 -0.99 -9.97 -2.08
N GLU A 346 -0.33 -9.72 -3.20
CA GLU A 346 -0.91 -9.82 -4.55
C GLU A 346 -0.37 -11.06 -5.26
N ASP A 347 -1.25 -12.01 -5.59
CA ASP A 347 -0.89 -13.37 -6.01
C ASP A 347 0.06 -13.38 -7.23
N GLN A 348 -0.12 -12.52 -8.23
CA GLN A 348 0.76 -12.45 -9.40
C GLN A 348 2.20 -12.11 -9.01
N LEU A 349 2.39 -11.13 -8.13
CA LEU A 349 3.70 -10.62 -7.70
C LEU A 349 4.39 -11.66 -6.80
N VAL A 350 3.61 -12.33 -5.94
CA VAL A 350 4.06 -13.45 -5.09
C VAL A 350 4.47 -14.66 -5.94
N GLU A 351 3.67 -15.07 -6.93
CA GLU A 351 3.99 -16.22 -7.80
C GLU A 351 5.24 -15.96 -8.66
N MET A 352 5.45 -14.73 -9.17
CA MET A 352 6.69 -14.38 -9.87
C MET A 352 7.92 -14.46 -8.95
N ARG A 353 7.79 -14.10 -7.66
CA ARG A 353 8.84 -14.29 -6.65
C ARG A 353 9.08 -15.77 -6.33
N GLU A 354 8.03 -16.51 -6.01
CA GLU A 354 8.13 -17.86 -5.47
C GLU A 354 8.46 -18.92 -6.53
N VAL A 355 8.15 -18.67 -7.81
CA VAL A 355 8.40 -19.64 -8.90
C VAL A 355 9.45 -19.18 -9.90
N MET A 356 9.41 -17.93 -10.40
CA MET A 356 10.27 -17.51 -11.52
C MET A 356 11.67 -17.10 -11.05
N MET A 357 11.79 -16.38 -9.92
CA MET A 357 13.11 -16.01 -9.36
C MET A 357 14.00 -17.24 -9.09
N PRO A 358 13.53 -18.35 -8.48
CA PRO A 358 14.32 -19.58 -8.35
C PRO A 358 14.94 -20.09 -9.65
N ILE A 359 14.13 -20.13 -10.73
CA ILE A 359 14.57 -20.62 -12.05
C ILE A 359 15.64 -19.70 -12.65
N LEU A 360 15.43 -18.39 -12.54
CA LEU A 360 16.35 -17.37 -13.05
C LEU A 360 17.68 -17.35 -12.28
N GLU A 361 17.65 -17.47 -10.95
CA GLU A 361 18.85 -17.50 -10.12
C GLU A 361 19.64 -18.80 -10.23
N GLU A 362 18.98 -19.94 -10.45
CA GLU A 362 19.64 -21.22 -10.76
C GLU A 362 20.48 -21.13 -12.05
N HIS A 363 20.08 -20.29 -13.01
CA HIS A 363 20.83 -20.04 -14.25
C HIS A 363 21.70 -18.77 -14.19
N GLY A 364 21.77 -18.11 -13.04
CA GLY A 364 22.70 -17.02 -12.75
C GLY A 364 22.35 -15.65 -13.33
N VAL A 365 21.05 -15.35 -13.49
CA VAL A 365 20.50 -14.04 -13.93
C VAL A 365 21.25 -12.85 -13.33
N ASP A 366 21.44 -11.80 -14.12
CA ASP A 366 22.12 -10.57 -13.70
C ASP A 366 21.12 -9.51 -13.24
N VAL A 367 20.07 -9.27 -14.04
CA VAL A 367 19.06 -8.24 -13.77
C VAL A 367 17.63 -8.71 -14.10
N VAL A 368 16.68 -8.31 -13.26
CA VAL A 368 15.22 -8.40 -13.46
C VAL A 368 14.65 -6.99 -13.59
N LEU A 369 13.83 -6.74 -14.63
CA LEU A 369 13.20 -5.45 -14.92
C LEU A 369 11.67 -5.60 -14.84
N ALA A 370 10.98 -4.71 -14.12
CA ALA A 370 9.52 -4.77 -13.99
C ALA A 370 8.80 -3.41 -13.97
N GLY A 371 7.52 -3.41 -14.35
CA GLY A 371 6.60 -2.26 -14.38
C GLY A 371 5.59 -2.31 -13.23
N HIS A 372 4.31 -2.06 -13.53
CA HIS A 372 3.07 -2.25 -12.73
C HIS A 372 2.96 -1.38 -11.47
N SER A 373 4.00 -1.39 -10.65
CA SER A 373 4.09 -0.51 -9.50
C SER A 373 4.59 0.85 -9.98
N HIS A 374 3.72 1.85 -9.87
CA HIS A 374 3.92 3.20 -10.37
C HIS A 374 4.97 3.98 -9.58
N ILE A 375 6.24 3.60 -9.71
CA ILE A 375 7.37 4.10 -8.91
C ILE A 375 8.69 3.74 -9.61
N TYR A 376 9.79 4.38 -9.24
CA TYR A 376 11.13 3.81 -9.46
C TYR A 376 11.58 3.09 -8.20
N GLU A 377 11.95 1.80 -8.29
CA GLU A 377 12.64 1.12 -7.19
C GLU A 377 13.82 0.28 -7.69
N ARG A 378 14.76 -0.01 -6.79
CA ARG A 378 15.92 -0.86 -7.06
C ARG A 378 16.30 -1.69 -5.84
N SER A 379 16.61 -2.96 -6.06
CA SER A 379 17.15 -3.85 -5.04
C SER A 379 18.61 -3.58 -4.69
N MET A 380 19.01 -4.05 -3.51
CA MET A 380 20.38 -4.46 -3.22
C MET A 380 20.76 -5.68 -4.09
N LEU A 381 22.02 -6.14 -4.12
CA LEU A 381 22.35 -7.39 -4.81
C LEU A 381 21.82 -8.58 -3.99
N MET A 382 20.80 -9.26 -4.48
CA MET A 382 20.07 -10.32 -3.77
C MET A 382 20.49 -11.72 -4.22
N ASN A 383 20.18 -12.73 -3.42
CA ASN A 383 20.17 -14.14 -3.80
C ASN A 383 19.23 -14.88 -2.84
N ARG A 384 18.30 -15.68 -3.37
CA ARG A 384 17.33 -16.50 -2.61
C ARG A 384 16.34 -15.71 -1.75
N ALA A 385 16.06 -14.46 -2.11
CA ALA A 385 14.99 -13.64 -1.56
C ALA A 385 13.60 -14.13 -2.02
N TYR A 386 13.22 -15.37 -1.70
CA TYR A 386 11.95 -15.96 -2.18
C TYR A 386 10.81 -15.91 -1.15
N ALA A 387 11.10 -15.50 0.09
CA ALA A 387 10.13 -15.52 1.19
C ALA A 387 8.97 -14.54 0.97
N THR A 388 7.79 -14.90 1.47
CA THR A 388 6.59 -14.07 1.52
C THR A 388 6.01 -14.13 2.94
N PRO A 389 5.96 -13.01 3.70
CA PRO A 389 6.42 -11.67 3.34
C PRO A 389 7.92 -11.55 3.06
N THR A 390 8.31 -10.50 2.34
CA THR A 390 9.72 -10.22 2.00
C THR A 390 10.55 -9.99 3.26
N ASP A 391 11.69 -10.67 3.38
CA ASP A 391 12.76 -10.38 4.35
C ASP A 391 14.10 -10.19 3.62
N SER A 392 15.01 -9.44 4.23
CA SER A 392 16.40 -9.23 3.78
C SER A 392 17.43 -10.06 4.55
N SER A 393 17.07 -10.65 5.69
CA SER A 393 17.98 -11.48 6.49
C SER A 393 18.52 -12.66 5.69
N GLY A 394 19.85 -12.76 5.57
CA GLY A 394 20.50 -13.90 4.91
C GLY A 394 20.28 -14.02 3.40
N VAL A 395 19.77 -12.99 2.72
CA VAL A 395 19.52 -13.00 1.25
C VAL A 395 20.19 -11.85 0.48
N ILE A 396 20.87 -10.92 1.15
CA ILE A 396 21.61 -9.83 0.50
C ILE A 396 23.11 -10.18 0.37
N LEU A 397 23.65 -10.13 -0.84
CA LEU A 397 25.07 -10.36 -1.16
C LEU A 397 25.89 -9.06 -1.22
N ASP A 398 25.26 -7.94 -1.55
CA ASP A 398 25.86 -6.61 -1.56
C ASP A 398 24.79 -5.56 -1.23
N ASP A 399 25.01 -4.78 -0.18
CA ASP A 399 24.09 -3.73 0.28
C ASP A 399 24.61 -2.30 0.00
N GLY A 400 25.65 -2.18 -0.81
CA GLY A 400 26.14 -0.91 -1.33
C GLY A 400 25.10 -0.12 -2.14
N ASP A 401 25.37 1.15 -2.41
CA ASP A 401 24.61 1.94 -3.38
C ASP A 401 24.83 1.47 -4.83
N GLY A 402 25.93 0.77 -5.11
CA GLY A 402 26.23 0.26 -6.46
C GLY A 402 26.75 1.34 -7.42
N ASN A 403 26.98 2.57 -6.94
CA ASN A 403 27.42 3.70 -7.74
C ASN A 403 28.96 3.73 -7.79
N ALA A 404 29.54 3.91 -8.97
CA ALA A 404 31.00 3.92 -9.15
C ALA A 404 31.70 5.12 -8.48
N GLU A 405 30.99 6.20 -8.18
CA GLU A 405 31.46 7.35 -7.38
C GLU A 405 31.04 7.26 -5.89
N GLY A 406 30.17 6.30 -5.55
CA GLY A 406 29.65 6.04 -4.21
C GLY A 406 30.48 5.03 -3.42
N ASP A 407 29.87 3.91 -3.01
CA ASP A 407 30.61 2.80 -2.37
C ASP A 407 31.20 1.77 -3.37
N GLY A 408 30.86 1.89 -4.66
CA GLY A 408 31.43 1.15 -5.78
C GLY A 408 30.37 0.40 -6.59
N ALA A 409 30.73 -0.03 -7.80
CA ALA A 409 29.86 -0.89 -8.60
C ALA A 409 29.64 -2.26 -7.91
N TYR A 410 28.44 -2.84 -8.09
CA TYR A 410 28.22 -4.24 -7.75
C TYR A 410 29.13 -5.13 -8.61
N VAL A 411 29.68 -6.20 -8.04
CA VAL A 411 30.61 -7.09 -8.76
C VAL A 411 30.21 -8.55 -8.63
N LYS A 412 30.05 -9.20 -9.80
CA LYS A 412 29.92 -10.65 -10.01
C LYS A 412 31.17 -11.19 -10.73
N SER A 413 31.35 -12.51 -10.66
CA SER A 413 32.29 -13.21 -11.55
C SER A 413 31.90 -13.01 -13.03
N ALA A 414 32.87 -13.12 -13.93
CA ALA A 414 32.62 -13.20 -15.37
C ALA A 414 31.88 -14.49 -15.74
N HIS A 415 31.11 -14.45 -16.84
CA HIS A 415 30.23 -15.52 -17.32
C HIS A 415 29.03 -15.82 -16.40
N LYS A 416 28.27 -16.88 -16.70
CA LYS A 416 27.11 -17.29 -15.91
C LYS A 416 27.52 -17.99 -14.62
N HIS A 417 26.92 -17.56 -13.51
CA HIS A 417 27.17 -18.14 -12.19
C HIS A 417 25.84 -18.31 -11.43
N PRO A 418 25.34 -19.56 -11.29
CA PRO A 418 24.19 -19.90 -10.46
C PRO A 418 24.29 -19.28 -9.06
N HIS A 419 23.24 -18.62 -8.59
CA HIS A 419 23.19 -17.90 -7.32
C HIS A 419 24.29 -16.85 -7.10
N GLY A 420 24.91 -16.35 -8.19
CA GLY A 420 25.95 -15.32 -8.14
C GLY A 420 25.47 -13.92 -7.77
N GLY A 421 24.16 -13.70 -7.70
CA GLY A 421 23.52 -12.45 -7.30
C GLY A 421 22.68 -11.80 -8.40
N THR A 422 21.54 -11.22 -8.01
CA THR A 422 20.53 -10.61 -8.89
C THR A 422 20.21 -9.19 -8.46
N LEU A 423 20.01 -8.29 -9.42
CA LEU A 423 19.40 -6.98 -9.18
C LEU A 423 17.98 -6.96 -9.74
N ALA A 424 17.01 -6.47 -8.98
CA ALA A 424 15.65 -6.20 -9.44
C ALA A 424 15.43 -4.68 -9.54
N VAL A 425 14.87 -4.22 -10.65
CA VAL A 425 14.58 -2.81 -10.93
C VAL A 425 13.10 -2.68 -11.30
N VAL A 426 12.40 -1.80 -10.60
CA VAL A 426 11.03 -1.40 -10.92
C VAL A 426 11.10 -0.05 -11.65
N SER A 427 10.57 0.00 -12.87
CA SER A 427 10.59 1.18 -13.74
C SER A 427 9.20 1.53 -14.30
N GLY A 428 8.14 1.22 -13.56
CA GLY A 428 6.74 1.50 -13.93
C GLY A 428 6.28 2.94 -13.67
N HIS A 429 7.19 3.92 -13.70
CA HIS A 429 6.88 5.32 -13.42
C HIS A 429 6.78 6.18 -14.69
N GLY A 430 6.36 5.58 -15.80
CA GLY A 430 6.20 6.27 -17.09
C GLY A 430 5.13 7.38 -17.06
N HIS A 431 4.03 7.20 -16.33
CA HIS A 431 3.01 8.23 -16.07
C HIS A 431 3.08 8.84 -14.65
N GLY A 432 3.71 8.16 -13.68
CA GLY A 432 3.97 8.68 -12.33
C GLY A 432 2.97 8.25 -11.24
N SER A 433 3.17 8.70 -9.99
CA SER A 433 2.31 8.35 -8.84
C SER A 433 2.57 9.17 -7.59
N ASP A 434 1.51 9.42 -6.80
CA ASP A 434 1.58 9.95 -5.43
C ASP A 434 1.65 8.86 -4.34
N PHE A 435 1.32 7.60 -4.65
CA PHE A 435 1.06 6.55 -3.65
C PHE A 435 2.19 5.52 -3.52
N SER A 436 2.44 5.05 -2.29
CA SER A 436 3.06 3.74 -2.07
C SER A 436 2.71 3.14 -0.72
N PHE A 437 2.79 1.81 -0.62
CA PHE A 437 2.63 1.05 0.63
C PHE A 437 3.81 1.18 1.59
N GLY A 438 5.01 1.46 1.06
CA GLY A 438 6.21 1.70 1.87
C GLY A 438 7.47 1.58 1.03
N LEU A 439 8.41 0.77 1.53
CA LEU A 439 9.64 0.36 0.85
C LEU A 439 9.92 -1.11 1.20
N SER A 440 10.42 -1.89 0.24
CA SER A 440 10.77 -3.29 0.46
C SER A 440 12.03 -3.45 1.31
N PRO A 441 12.12 -4.44 2.22
CA PRO A 441 13.33 -4.68 3.03
C PRO A 441 14.59 -4.97 2.21
N VAL A 442 14.43 -5.44 0.96
CA VAL A 442 15.51 -5.77 0.02
C VAL A 442 15.83 -4.62 -0.97
N HIS A 443 15.09 -3.52 -0.93
CA HIS A 443 15.29 -2.37 -1.81
C HIS A 443 16.29 -1.36 -1.25
N ARG A 444 17.20 -0.89 -2.11
CA ARG A 444 18.22 0.12 -1.81
C ARG A 444 17.73 1.54 -2.10
N VAL A 445 16.92 1.70 -3.15
CA VAL A 445 16.36 2.98 -3.63
C VAL A 445 14.89 2.81 -3.98
N SER A 446 14.09 3.84 -3.71
CA SER A 446 12.67 3.94 -4.09
C SER A 446 12.26 5.41 -4.17
N LEU A 447 11.79 5.85 -5.34
CA LEU A 447 11.56 7.25 -5.69
C LEU A 447 10.18 7.41 -6.36
N LYS A 448 9.37 8.31 -5.80
CA LYS A 448 8.03 8.66 -6.30
C LYS A 448 8.12 9.84 -7.26
N GLU A 449 8.71 9.59 -8.42
CA GLU A 449 8.93 10.58 -9.47
C GLU A 449 8.60 9.94 -10.82
N GLY A 450 7.98 10.70 -11.72
CA GLY A 450 7.80 10.27 -13.12
C GLY A 450 9.14 10.24 -13.85
N GLY A 451 9.29 9.39 -14.88
CA GLY A 451 10.60 9.21 -15.51
C GLY A 451 10.79 7.90 -16.27
N SER A 452 12.06 7.53 -16.48
CA SER A 452 12.47 6.28 -17.15
C SER A 452 13.94 5.94 -16.88
N VAL A 453 14.38 4.77 -17.35
CA VAL A 453 15.75 4.26 -17.14
C VAL A 453 16.49 4.09 -18.47
N ILE A 454 17.74 4.54 -18.52
CA ILE A 454 18.72 4.16 -19.55
C ILE A 454 19.56 3.01 -19.04
N MET A 455 19.71 1.97 -19.85
CA MET A 455 20.62 0.86 -19.61
C MET A 455 21.71 0.86 -20.69
N ASP A 456 22.97 1.05 -20.28
CA ASP A 456 24.16 1.01 -21.13
C ASP A 456 25.00 -0.23 -20.79
N LEU A 457 25.43 -0.98 -21.82
CA LEU A 457 26.46 -2.02 -21.66
C LEU A 457 27.76 -1.55 -22.30
N GLU A 458 28.84 -1.52 -21.50
CA GLU A 458 30.20 -1.22 -21.96
C GLU A 458 31.18 -2.30 -21.52
N GLY A 459 31.54 -3.19 -22.46
CA GLY A 459 32.50 -4.26 -22.22
C GLY A 459 31.98 -5.28 -21.19
N ASP A 460 32.49 -5.18 -19.96
CA ASP A 460 32.14 -6.02 -18.81
C ASP A 460 31.35 -5.28 -17.72
N THR A 461 30.84 -4.08 -18.03
CA THR A 461 30.12 -3.20 -17.11
C THR A 461 28.74 -2.84 -17.66
N LEU A 462 27.68 -3.25 -16.96
CA LEU A 462 26.29 -2.87 -17.21
C LEU A 462 25.91 -1.70 -16.29
N LYS A 463 25.65 -0.53 -16.86
CA LYS A 463 25.29 0.71 -16.16
C LYS A 463 23.81 1.01 -16.34
N PHE A 464 23.17 1.47 -15.27
CA PHE A 464 21.81 1.98 -15.29
C PHE A 464 21.78 3.43 -14.80
N THR A 465 20.98 4.27 -15.46
CA THR A 465 20.79 5.68 -15.12
C THR A 465 19.29 5.97 -15.10
N MET A 466 18.72 6.30 -13.94
CA MET A 466 17.32 6.73 -13.83
C MET A 466 17.23 8.24 -14.05
N LEU A 467 16.43 8.66 -15.02
CA LEU A 467 16.10 10.04 -15.34
C LEU A 467 14.67 10.31 -14.88
N ASN A 468 14.43 11.37 -14.10
CA ASN A 468 13.07 11.84 -13.90
C ASN A 468 12.55 12.58 -15.16
N ASP A 469 11.27 12.95 -15.16
CA ASP A 469 10.63 13.62 -16.30
C ASP A 469 11.14 15.07 -16.52
N GLU A 470 11.86 15.65 -15.56
CA GLU A 470 12.63 16.90 -15.72
C GLU A 470 14.02 16.70 -16.36
N GLY A 471 14.40 15.46 -16.71
CA GLY A 471 15.72 15.13 -17.27
C GLY A 471 16.85 15.00 -16.24
N ILE A 472 16.53 15.03 -14.94
CA ILE A 472 17.51 14.99 -13.86
C ILE A 472 17.82 13.53 -13.52
N VAL A 473 19.11 13.16 -13.50
CA VAL A 473 19.57 11.86 -12.97
C VAL A 473 19.23 11.78 -11.48
N ARG A 474 18.46 10.77 -11.07
CA ARG A 474 18.06 10.55 -9.66
C ARG A 474 18.76 9.37 -9.01
N ASP A 475 19.11 8.36 -9.81
CA ASP A 475 19.88 7.20 -9.37
C ASP A 475 20.79 6.74 -10.51
N GLU A 476 21.99 6.28 -10.14
CA GLU A 476 22.95 5.65 -11.04
C GLU A 476 23.63 4.51 -10.30
N PHE A 477 23.68 3.33 -10.93
CA PHE A 477 24.37 2.17 -10.41
C PHE A 477 24.95 1.32 -11.55
N GLN A 478 25.91 0.46 -11.20
CA GLN A 478 26.64 -0.38 -12.14
C GLN A 478 26.77 -1.81 -11.60
N LEU A 479 26.77 -2.78 -12.52
CA LEU A 479 27.09 -4.18 -12.27
C LEU A 479 28.26 -4.58 -13.19
N ILE A 480 29.35 -5.10 -12.61
CA ILE A 480 30.56 -5.51 -13.32
C ILE A 480 30.72 -7.03 -13.24
N LYS A 481 31.00 -7.68 -14.37
CA LYS A 481 31.25 -9.13 -14.47
C LYS A 481 32.71 -9.39 -14.84
N ARG A 482 33.59 -9.47 -13.84
CA ARG A 482 35.05 -9.48 -14.06
C ARG A 482 35.78 -10.49 -13.20
N GLY A 483 36.47 -11.43 -13.85
CA GLY A 483 37.32 -12.42 -13.20
C GLY A 483 36.52 -13.41 -12.35
N VAL A 484 37.11 -13.84 -11.22
CA VAL A 484 36.43 -14.68 -10.22
C VAL A 484 36.24 -13.87 -8.95
N VAL A 485 34.98 -13.69 -8.56
CA VAL A 485 34.58 -13.19 -7.24
C VAL A 485 34.33 -14.40 -6.35
N GLU A 486 34.94 -14.42 -5.16
CA GLU A 486 34.67 -15.46 -4.16
C GLU A 486 33.18 -15.46 -3.77
N PRO A 487 32.52 -16.63 -3.64
CA PRO A 487 31.09 -16.69 -3.32
C PRO A 487 30.76 -15.90 -2.06
N ARG A 488 29.99 -14.83 -2.23
CA ARG A 488 29.60 -13.95 -1.12
C ARG A 488 28.66 -14.72 -0.19
N ILE A 489 29.04 -14.83 1.08
CA ILE A 489 28.10 -15.26 2.13
C ILE A 489 27.09 -14.13 2.31
N PRO A 490 25.77 -14.39 2.27
CA PRO A 490 24.78 -13.36 2.50
C PRO A 490 24.96 -12.64 3.85
N LEU A 491 24.60 -11.36 3.89
CA LEU A 491 24.72 -10.53 5.07
C LEU A 491 23.66 -10.92 6.12
N ASN A 492 24.11 -11.10 7.37
CA ASN A 492 23.24 -11.30 8.52
C ASN A 492 22.66 -9.96 9.05
N ASP A 493 23.28 -8.83 8.72
CA ASP A 493 22.89 -7.47 9.13
C ASP A 493 22.95 -6.46 7.95
N PRO A 494 22.20 -6.72 6.86
CA PRO A 494 22.20 -5.85 5.67
C PRO A 494 21.69 -4.45 5.99
N TRP A 495 22.00 -3.50 5.12
CA TRP A 495 21.41 -2.17 5.16
C TRP A 495 19.89 -2.28 5.11
N SER A 496 19.22 -1.54 6.00
CA SER A 496 17.77 -1.48 6.06
C SER A 496 17.30 -0.03 5.87
N PRO A 497 16.30 0.22 4.99
CA PRO A 497 15.79 1.56 4.70
C PRO A 497 14.99 2.19 5.85
N PHE A 498 14.68 1.45 6.91
CA PHE A 498 13.84 1.93 8.01
C PHE A 498 14.70 2.52 9.14
N GLY A 499 14.28 3.66 9.71
CA GLY A 499 14.80 4.10 11.01
C GLY A 499 14.19 3.29 12.18
N PRO A 500 14.56 3.59 13.45
CA PRO A 500 13.90 3.00 14.61
C PRO A 500 12.40 3.32 14.62
N ALA A 501 11.53 2.39 15.01
CA ALA A 501 10.11 2.70 15.12
C ALA A 501 9.87 3.62 16.34
N ILE A 502 9.24 4.78 16.12
CA ILE A 502 8.81 5.68 17.20
C ILE A 502 7.33 5.36 17.51
N VAL A 503 7.12 4.38 18.38
CA VAL A 503 5.80 3.96 18.86
C VAL A 503 5.35 4.89 20.00
N ALA A 504 4.05 5.02 20.22
CA ALA A 504 3.49 5.89 21.24
C ALA A 504 2.22 5.27 21.84
N SER A 505 2.17 5.18 23.16
CA SER A 505 1.01 4.78 23.97
C SER A 505 0.47 5.99 24.72
N GLN A 506 -0.85 6.08 24.91
CA GLN A 506 -1.41 7.05 25.86
C GLN A 506 -1.18 6.54 27.29
N HIS A 507 -0.88 7.46 28.20
CA HIS A 507 -0.66 7.18 29.61
C HIS A 507 -1.67 7.98 30.46
N THR A 508 -2.12 7.40 31.58
CA THR A 508 -3.00 8.07 32.54
C THR A 508 -2.43 9.44 32.95
N GLY A 509 -3.31 10.43 33.10
CA GLY A 509 -2.94 11.83 33.35
C GLY A 509 -2.62 12.66 32.10
N GLY A 510 -3.04 12.23 30.90
CA GLY A 510 -2.96 13.03 29.67
C GLY A 510 -1.56 13.10 29.01
N LYS A 511 -0.64 12.24 29.43
CA LYS A 511 0.70 12.10 28.82
C LYS A 511 0.69 11.10 27.67
N VAL A 512 1.73 11.16 26.84
CA VAL A 512 2.06 10.11 25.87
C VAL A 512 3.37 9.47 26.27
N GLU A 513 3.42 8.15 26.37
CA GLU A 513 4.63 7.37 26.62
C GLU A 513 5.21 6.94 25.27
N ALA A 514 6.42 7.40 24.94
CA ALA A 514 7.07 7.12 23.67
C ALA A 514 8.06 5.94 23.78
N HIS A 515 7.90 4.97 22.89
CA HIS A 515 8.71 3.75 22.85
C HIS A 515 9.53 3.73 21.57
N LEU A 516 10.85 3.56 21.68
CA LEU A 516 11.76 3.48 20.54
C LEU A 516 12.19 2.03 20.32
N VAL A 517 11.81 1.46 19.17
CA VAL A 517 12.18 0.08 18.81
C VAL A 517 13.33 0.12 17.80
N ALA A 518 14.40 -0.63 18.06
CA ALA A 518 15.52 -0.77 17.13
C ALA A 518 15.09 -1.40 15.78
N GLN A 519 15.97 -1.34 14.77
CA GLN A 519 15.74 -2.08 13.52
C GLN A 519 15.54 -3.58 13.80
N PRO A 520 14.52 -4.25 13.23
CA PRO A 520 14.19 -5.64 13.56
C PRO A 520 15.24 -6.65 13.08
N ASN A 521 16.05 -6.28 12.08
CA ASN A 521 16.99 -7.18 11.41
C ASN A 521 18.46 -6.94 11.83
N VAL A 522 18.69 -6.35 13.01
CA VAL A 522 20.05 -6.03 13.49
C VAL A 522 20.21 -6.39 14.97
N GLU A 523 20.92 -7.48 15.24
CA GLU A 523 21.35 -7.87 16.58
C GLU A 523 22.31 -6.79 17.16
N ASP A 524 22.20 -6.51 18.47
CA ASP A 524 22.94 -5.47 19.19
C ASP A 524 22.82 -4.01 18.65
N ALA A 525 21.73 -3.66 17.94
CA ALA A 525 21.48 -2.28 17.51
C ALA A 525 21.16 -1.33 18.68
N ILE A 526 21.99 -0.29 18.85
CA ILE A 526 21.81 0.76 19.87
C ILE A 526 21.00 1.92 19.27
N VAL A 527 19.89 2.30 19.90
CA VAL A 527 19.09 3.45 19.47
C VAL A 527 19.56 4.74 20.16
N HIS A 528 19.95 5.74 19.36
CA HIS A 528 20.24 7.11 19.83
C HIS A 528 19.11 8.05 19.42
N TYR A 529 18.72 9.00 20.29
CA TYR A 529 17.57 9.87 20.05
C TYR A 529 17.74 11.32 20.53
N THR A 530 16.86 12.20 20.03
CA THR A 530 16.71 13.62 20.40
C THR A 530 15.23 13.97 20.54
N LEU A 531 14.89 14.98 21.36
CA LEU A 531 13.52 15.41 21.65
C LEU A 531 13.21 16.84 21.20
N ASP A 532 14.23 17.59 20.81
CA ASP A 532 14.17 18.98 20.33
C ASP A 532 14.08 19.09 18.80
N GLY A 533 13.92 17.95 18.10
CA GLY A 533 13.99 17.87 16.65
C GLY A 533 15.40 18.07 16.05
N SER A 534 16.46 18.17 16.84
CA SER A 534 17.84 18.15 16.32
C SER A 534 18.18 16.78 15.70
N VAL A 535 19.23 16.71 14.88
CA VAL A 535 19.66 15.45 14.26
C VAL A 535 20.39 14.59 15.30
N PRO A 536 19.93 13.36 15.59
CA PRO A 536 20.58 12.48 16.55
C PRO A 536 21.94 12.00 16.02
N THR A 537 22.87 11.77 16.94
CA THR A 537 24.25 11.32 16.67
C THR A 537 24.66 10.26 17.69
N MET A 538 25.84 9.65 17.52
CA MET A 538 26.43 8.76 18.54
C MET A 538 26.74 9.45 19.89
N ALA A 539 26.68 10.79 19.95
CA ALA A 539 26.80 11.56 21.19
C ALA A 539 25.44 11.95 21.80
N SER A 540 24.33 11.64 21.12
CA SER A 540 22.97 11.83 21.64
C SER A 540 22.60 10.70 22.62
N PRO A 541 21.64 10.94 23.55
CA PRO A 541 21.18 9.93 24.51
C PRO A 541 20.83 8.58 23.87
N ILE A 542 21.20 7.50 24.57
CA ILE A 542 20.81 6.13 24.23
C ILE A 542 19.42 5.87 24.83
N TYR A 543 18.57 5.15 24.09
CA TYR A 543 17.28 4.69 24.58
C TYR A 543 17.44 3.49 25.53
N GLU A 544 17.14 3.70 26.81
CA GLU A 544 17.20 2.66 27.87
C GLU A 544 15.80 2.23 28.36
N GLY A 545 14.75 2.94 27.96
CA GLY A 545 13.36 2.69 28.39
C GLY A 545 12.40 3.80 27.94
N PRO A 546 11.08 3.64 28.18
CA PRO A 546 10.05 4.52 27.63
C PRO A 546 10.17 5.98 28.09
N ILE A 547 9.78 6.92 27.22
CA ILE A 547 9.99 8.36 27.40
C ILE A 547 8.66 9.08 27.62
N ASP A 548 8.57 9.82 28.72
CA ASP A 548 7.38 10.53 29.16
C ASP A 548 7.20 11.88 28.42
N ILE A 549 6.18 12.01 27.56
CA ILE A 549 5.90 13.20 26.75
C ILE A 549 4.72 13.99 27.35
N GLY A 550 5.05 15.10 28.02
CA GLY A 550 4.11 16.02 28.66
C GLY A 550 3.87 17.34 27.90
N ALA A 551 4.48 17.52 26.72
CA ALA A 551 4.32 18.69 25.86
C ALA A 551 4.54 18.30 24.38
N PRO A 552 4.07 19.08 23.39
CA PRO A 552 4.34 18.84 21.96
C PRO A 552 5.84 18.67 21.70
N THR A 553 6.26 17.48 21.26
CA THR A 553 7.67 17.07 21.21
C THR A 553 8.02 16.45 19.85
N ILE A 554 9.16 16.85 19.27
CA ILE A 554 9.67 16.29 18.01
C ILE A 554 10.76 15.26 18.33
N ILE A 555 10.38 13.99 18.36
CA ILE A 555 11.33 12.89 18.55
C ILE A 555 12.02 12.58 17.23
N ARG A 556 13.35 12.47 17.26
CA ARG A 556 14.16 11.89 16.18
C ARG A 556 15.05 10.79 16.71
N ALA A 557 15.22 9.72 15.95
CA ALA A 557 15.98 8.54 16.37
C ALA A 557 16.75 7.87 15.23
N ILE A 558 17.89 7.25 15.55
CA ILE A 558 18.68 6.37 14.67
C ILE A 558 19.09 5.08 15.41
N SER A 559 19.14 3.95 14.70
CA SER A 559 19.83 2.74 15.17
C SER A 559 21.29 2.82 14.73
N VAL A 560 22.20 2.35 15.58
CA VAL A 560 23.65 2.35 15.35
C VAL A 560 24.22 0.98 15.76
N TRP A 561 25.01 0.34 14.89
CA TRP A 561 25.54 -1.01 15.13
C TRP A 561 26.98 -1.18 14.63
N ARG A 562 27.53 -2.39 14.83
CA ARG A 562 28.96 -2.74 14.63
C ARG A 562 29.93 -1.70 15.22
N GLY A 563 29.63 -1.24 16.45
CA GLY A 563 30.46 -0.27 17.17
C GLY A 563 30.53 1.13 16.54
N GLY A 564 29.46 1.58 15.89
CA GLY A 564 29.37 2.90 15.26
C GLY A 564 29.65 2.93 13.76
N LYS A 565 29.98 1.79 13.15
CA LYS A 565 30.32 1.71 11.72
C LYS A 565 29.11 1.79 10.79
N ARG A 566 27.92 1.39 11.28
CA ARG A 566 26.67 1.46 10.54
C ARG A 566 25.61 2.22 11.32
N ARG A 567 24.72 2.92 10.60
CA ARG A 567 23.61 3.70 11.13
C ARG A 567 22.38 3.57 10.23
N SER A 568 21.19 3.64 10.80
CA SER A 568 19.94 3.69 10.04
C SER A 568 19.69 5.10 9.45
N PRO A 569 18.72 5.23 8.52
CA PRO A 569 18.02 6.49 8.30
C PRO A 569 17.40 7.06 9.59
N ILE A 570 17.14 8.36 9.61
CA ILE A 570 16.57 9.06 10.77
C ILE A 570 15.05 8.90 10.77
N SER A 571 14.51 8.22 11.78
CA SER A 571 13.08 8.31 12.08
C SER A 571 12.77 9.65 12.73
N SER A 572 11.63 10.25 12.38
CA SER A 572 11.16 11.53 12.94
C SER A 572 9.66 11.46 13.16
N ARG A 573 9.19 11.69 14.39
CA ARG A 573 7.76 11.71 14.74
C ARG A 573 7.47 12.86 15.70
N VAL A 574 6.43 13.63 15.41
CA VAL A 574 5.87 14.59 16.38
C VAL A 574 4.90 13.82 17.28
N LEU A 575 5.05 13.97 18.58
CA LEU A 575 4.11 13.43 19.57
C LEU A 575 3.45 14.59 20.33
N GLU A 576 2.13 14.63 20.22
CA GLU A 576 1.25 15.60 20.84
C GLU A 576 0.55 14.93 22.03
N PRO A 577 0.71 15.41 23.28
CA PRO A 577 -0.09 14.93 24.40
C PRO A 577 -1.57 15.29 24.17
N ALA A 578 -2.48 14.40 24.56
CA ALA A 578 -3.89 14.56 24.24
C ALA A 578 -4.51 15.75 24.97
N ALA A 579 -5.19 16.64 24.23
CA ALA A 579 -5.95 17.72 24.84
C ALA A 579 -7.04 17.19 25.81
N PRO A 580 -7.33 17.88 26.92
CA PRO A 580 -8.40 17.49 27.83
C PRO A 580 -9.76 17.50 27.11
N GLY A 581 -10.53 16.44 27.31
CA GLY A 581 -11.82 16.22 26.65
C GLY A 581 -12.97 17.06 27.25
N PRO A 582 -14.16 17.01 26.64
CA PRO A 582 -15.36 17.62 27.20
C PRO A 582 -15.79 16.88 28.48
N LEU A 583 -15.86 17.61 29.59
CA LEU A 583 -16.25 17.08 30.90
C LEU A 583 -17.59 16.32 30.86
N ARG A 584 -17.62 15.11 31.40
CA ARG A 584 -18.85 14.38 31.75
C ARG A 584 -19.20 14.61 33.21
N TYR A 585 -20.48 14.45 33.54
CA TYR A 585 -20.93 14.39 34.92
C TYR A 585 -22.14 13.45 35.09
N ALA A 586 -22.17 12.73 36.20
CA ALA A 586 -23.33 12.03 36.72
C ALA A 586 -23.87 12.78 37.94
N ARG A 587 -25.20 12.89 38.03
CA ARG A 587 -25.94 13.36 39.22
C ARG A 587 -26.88 12.24 39.65
N ILE A 588 -26.57 11.61 40.77
CA ILE A 588 -27.20 10.37 41.23
C ILE A 588 -27.97 10.68 42.52
N PRO A 589 -29.30 10.84 42.48
CA PRO A 589 -30.10 11.06 43.69
C PRO A 589 -30.25 9.77 44.49
N LEU A 590 -30.39 9.89 45.82
CA LEU A 590 -30.84 8.81 46.69
C LEU A 590 -32.37 8.69 46.61
N LEU A 591 -32.90 7.50 46.32
CA LEU A 591 -34.29 7.30 45.85
C LEU A 591 -35.10 6.20 46.57
N HIS A 592 -34.53 5.54 47.57
CA HIS A 592 -35.19 4.46 48.31
C HIS A 592 -34.86 4.54 49.80
N GLU A 593 -35.75 3.98 50.62
CA GLU A 593 -35.58 3.88 52.08
C GLU A 593 -34.35 3.03 52.43
N GLU A 594 -34.15 1.89 51.77
CA GLU A 594 -33.00 1.00 52.03
C GLU A 594 -31.64 1.48 51.46
N ASP A 595 -31.56 2.74 51.01
CA ASP A 595 -30.33 3.37 50.48
C ASP A 595 -29.67 4.39 51.43
N ASP A 596 -30.34 4.90 52.48
CA ASP A 596 -29.66 5.59 53.58
C ASP A 596 -29.87 4.94 54.95
N ALA A 597 -28.89 5.10 55.83
CA ALA A 597 -28.83 4.37 57.09
C ALA A 597 -28.00 5.11 58.15
N ILE A 598 -28.31 4.88 59.43
CA ILE A 598 -27.43 5.26 60.56
C ILE A 598 -27.06 4.01 61.37
N GLU A 599 -25.89 4.02 62.02
CA GLU A 599 -25.48 2.94 62.93
C GLU A 599 -24.92 3.53 64.24
N SER A 600 -25.38 2.95 65.35
CA SER A 600 -24.92 3.28 66.70
C SER A 600 -23.52 2.75 67.01
N GLY A 601 -22.85 3.32 68.02
CA GLY A 601 -21.57 2.83 68.55
C GLY A 601 -21.63 1.44 69.22
N LEU A 602 -22.83 0.82 69.27
CA LEU A 602 -23.04 -0.58 69.64
C LEU A 602 -23.18 -1.50 68.42
N GLY A 603 -23.11 -0.97 67.20
CA GLY A 603 -23.27 -1.71 65.95
C GLY A 603 -24.72 -1.94 65.53
N ILE A 604 -25.72 -1.31 66.16
CA ILE A 604 -27.12 -1.43 65.74
C ILE A 604 -27.37 -0.43 64.61
N THR A 605 -27.70 -0.95 63.42
CA THR A 605 -28.07 -0.20 62.21
C THR A 605 -29.58 0.08 62.17
N ASP A 606 -29.97 1.26 61.69
CA ASP A 606 -31.35 1.69 61.44
C ASP A 606 -31.45 2.18 59.98
N LEU A 607 -32.28 1.50 59.18
CA LEU A 607 -32.53 1.79 57.76
C LEU A 607 -33.76 2.70 57.53
N HIS A 608 -34.49 3.07 58.59
CA HIS A 608 -35.75 3.82 58.49
C HIS A 608 -35.72 5.11 59.32
N SER A 609 -34.51 5.63 59.55
CA SER A 609 -34.32 6.81 60.37
C SER A 609 -34.79 8.07 59.63
N PRO A 610 -35.60 8.95 60.23
CA PRO A 610 -36.12 10.17 59.59
C PRO A 610 -35.06 11.27 59.41
N VAL A 611 -33.79 10.98 59.75
CA VAL A 611 -32.63 11.84 59.54
C VAL A 611 -31.38 11.00 59.32
N VAL A 612 -30.46 11.45 58.46
CA VAL A 612 -29.16 10.80 58.21
C VAL A 612 -28.01 11.70 58.66
N GLY A 613 -26.97 11.11 59.25
CA GLY A 613 -25.82 11.81 59.82
C GLY A 613 -25.33 11.18 61.12
N ILE A 614 -24.39 11.84 61.81
CA ILE A 614 -24.09 11.56 63.21
C ILE A 614 -25.17 12.27 64.05
N THR A 615 -26.27 11.55 64.32
CA THR A 615 -27.54 12.09 64.83
C THR A 615 -27.66 12.19 66.36
N SER A 616 -26.71 11.61 67.11
CA SER A 616 -26.67 11.59 68.58
C SER A 616 -25.25 11.25 69.08
N PRO A 617 -24.94 11.34 70.39
CA PRO A 617 -23.66 10.87 70.95
C PRO A 617 -23.49 9.35 70.88
N GLU A 618 -24.59 8.61 70.67
CA GLU A 618 -24.60 7.15 70.49
C GLU A 618 -24.54 6.74 69.02
N THR A 619 -24.70 7.66 68.07
CA THR A 619 -24.53 7.42 66.63
C THR A 619 -23.04 7.48 66.28
N SER A 620 -22.52 6.52 65.52
CA SER A 620 -21.09 6.46 65.16
C SER A 620 -20.82 6.36 63.66
N TRP A 621 -21.78 5.87 62.88
CA TRP A 621 -21.72 5.82 61.42
C TRP A 621 -23.03 6.26 60.77
N PHE A 622 -22.94 6.69 59.51
CA PHE A 622 -24.05 6.70 58.58
C PHE A 622 -23.61 6.27 57.19
N GLY A 623 -24.52 5.68 56.43
CA GLY A 623 -24.29 5.12 55.10
C GLY A 623 -25.20 5.78 54.08
N LEU A 624 -24.68 6.00 52.87
CA LEU A 624 -25.43 6.52 51.73
C LEU A 624 -25.13 5.67 50.49
N ARG A 625 -26.16 5.26 49.74
CA ARG A 625 -26.02 4.35 48.60
C ARG A 625 -26.68 4.93 47.35
N PHE A 626 -25.88 5.11 46.30
CA PHE A 626 -26.29 5.78 45.07
C PHE A 626 -26.31 4.76 43.92
N ARG A 627 -27.52 4.26 43.59
CA ARG A 627 -27.76 3.25 42.54
C ARG A 627 -27.52 3.81 41.13
N ASP A 628 -27.36 2.92 40.15
CA ASP A 628 -27.33 3.23 38.72
C ASP A 628 -26.33 4.35 38.37
N ALA A 629 -25.11 4.26 38.93
CA ALA A 629 -24.20 5.41 39.00
C ALA A 629 -23.79 5.98 37.63
N GLY A 630 -23.81 5.16 36.58
CA GLY A 630 -23.46 5.55 35.22
C GLY A 630 -21.99 5.95 35.06
N VAL A 631 -21.10 5.46 35.94
CA VAL A 631 -19.65 5.74 35.90
C VAL A 631 -18.91 4.51 35.39
N PRO A 632 -18.18 4.59 34.25
CA PRO A 632 -17.43 3.46 33.72
C PRO A 632 -16.37 2.94 34.69
N ARG A 633 -16.12 1.62 34.63
CA ARG A 633 -15.06 0.99 35.42
C ARG A 633 -13.69 1.58 35.06
N GLY A 634 -12.95 2.02 36.09
CA GLY A 634 -11.63 2.63 35.93
C GLY A 634 -11.64 4.02 35.29
N ALA A 635 -12.77 4.73 35.22
CA ALA A 635 -12.80 6.12 34.77
C ALA A 635 -12.05 7.04 35.75
N THR A 636 -11.16 7.90 35.23
CA THR A 636 -10.49 8.95 36.01
C THR A 636 -11.53 9.95 36.54
N ILE A 637 -11.54 10.20 37.85
CA ILE A 637 -12.52 11.06 38.53
C ILE A 637 -11.94 12.45 38.73
N LEU A 638 -12.44 13.41 37.95
CA LEU A 638 -11.97 14.79 37.90
C LEU A 638 -12.44 15.63 39.10
N SER A 639 -13.57 15.24 39.71
CA SER A 639 -14.07 15.70 41.01
C SER A 639 -15.31 14.89 41.39
N SER A 640 -15.60 14.71 42.69
CA SER A 640 -16.87 14.15 43.15
C SER A 640 -17.24 14.66 44.54
N PHE A 641 -18.53 14.76 44.85
CA PHE A 641 -19.01 15.18 46.17
C PHE A 641 -20.44 14.71 46.44
N VAL A 642 -20.77 14.53 47.72
CA VAL A 642 -22.15 14.36 48.17
C VAL A 642 -22.75 15.70 48.58
N LEU A 643 -23.98 15.94 48.16
CA LEU A 643 -24.80 17.09 48.53
C LEU A 643 -25.87 16.65 49.54
N MET A 644 -25.91 17.30 50.69
CA MET A 644 -26.85 17.02 51.79
C MET A 644 -27.62 18.29 52.18
N ARG A 645 -28.72 18.14 52.93
CA ARG A 645 -29.55 19.26 53.41
C ARG A 645 -29.88 19.10 54.90
N PRO A 646 -29.62 20.10 55.76
CA PRO A 646 -29.94 20.03 57.19
C PRO A 646 -31.43 19.87 57.47
N ALA A 647 -31.81 18.84 58.24
CA ALA A 647 -33.16 18.70 58.79
C ALA A 647 -33.29 19.38 60.16
N LEU A 648 -32.21 19.39 60.94
CA LEU A 648 -32.11 20.04 62.25
C LEU A 648 -30.94 21.05 62.30
N LEU A 649 -31.02 21.98 63.26
CA LEU A 649 -29.90 22.86 63.59
C LEU A 649 -28.84 22.09 64.39
N GLY A 650 -27.56 22.37 64.14
CA GLY A 650 -26.43 21.77 64.87
C GLY A 650 -25.26 22.74 64.96
N MET A 651 -24.85 23.10 66.17
CA MET A 651 -23.99 24.27 66.41
C MET A 651 -22.58 23.93 66.92
N ASP A 652 -22.43 22.79 67.60
CA ASP A 652 -21.16 22.34 68.17
C ASP A 652 -20.18 21.85 67.09
N PRO A 653 -18.85 21.84 67.33
CA PRO A 653 -17.88 21.34 66.35
C PRO A 653 -18.18 19.90 65.91
N ALA A 654 -18.10 19.63 64.61
CA ALA A 654 -18.31 18.30 64.04
C ALA A 654 -17.23 18.00 62.99
N GLU A 655 -16.70 16.78 63.02
CA GLU A 655 -15.62 16.30 62.16
C GLU A 655 -15.93 14.86 61.76
N TRP A 656 -16.10 14.64 60.46
CA TRP A 656 -16.45 13.36 59.86
C TRP A 656 -15.38 12.93 58.86
N THR A 657 -15.25 11.63 58.60
CA THR A 657 -14.42 11.09 57.50
C THR A 657 -15.31 10.25 56.59
N VAL A 658 -15.25 10.53 55.29
CA VAL A 658 -15.99 9.83 54.24
C VAL A 658 -15.08 8.79 53.59
N TYR A 659 -15.54 7.54 53.54
CA TYR A 659 -14.91 6.43 52.82
C TYR A 659 -15.87 5.89 51.75
N GLY A 660 -15.34 5.20 50.74
CA GLY A 660 -16.13 4.42 49.79
C GLY A 660 -16.36 3.00 50.31
N ASP A 661 -17.50 2.43 49.98
CA ASP A 661 -17.84 1.03 50.27
C ASP A 661 -17.22 0.10 49.21
N LEU A 662 -16.41 -0.86 49.65
CA LEU A 662 -15.81 -1.90 48.81
C LEU A 662 -16.55 -3.24 48.92
N SER A 663 -17.82 -3.20 49.32
CA SER A 663 -18.73 -4.35 49.24
C SER A 663 -19.20 -4.54 47.80
N ALA A 664 -19.13 -5.78 47.29
CA ALA A 664 -19.34 -6.13 45.87
C ALA A 664 -20.44 -5.31 45.15
N ALA A 665 -20.04 -4.52 44.15
CA ALA A 665 -20.87 -3.61 43.35
C ALA A 665 -21.85 -2.69 44.14
N GLY A 666 -21.57 -2.39 45.42
CA GLY A 666 -22.44 -1.62 46.30
C GLY A 666 -23.70 -2.39 46.71
N GLN A 667 -23.55 -3.47 47.48
CA GLN A 667 -24.68 -4.19 48.08
C GLN A 667 -25.56 -3.26 48.95
N PRO A 668 -26.85 -3.57 49.18
CA PRO A 668 -27.67 -2.87 50.17
C PRO A 668 -27.02 -2.85 51.57
N PHE A 669 -27.45 -1.91 52.41
CA PHE A 669 -27.18 -1.96 53.85
C PHE A 669 -28.11 -2.99 54.53
N THR A 670 -27.78 -3.44 55.73
CA THR A 670 -28.61 -4.39 56.49
C THR A 670 -28.74 -3.98 57.95
N GLU A 671 -29.81 -4.44 58.61
CA GLU A 671 -30.04 -4.29 60.06
C GLU A 671 -29.18 -5.25 60.91
N ASP A 672 -28.22 -5.97 60.30
CA ASP A 672 -27.27 -6.80 61.03
C ASP A 672 -26.32 -5.95 61.90
N LEU A 673 -25.74 -6.59 62.93
CA LEU A 673 -24.81 -5.92 63.83
C LEU A 673 -23.53 -5.51 63.10
N GLY A 674 -23.30 -4.20 62.97
CA GLY A 674 -22.21 -3.61 62.19
C GLY A 674 -22.54 -3.47 60.70
N GLY A 675 -23.82 -3.39 60.32
CA GLY A 675 -24.29 -3.32 58.94
C GLY A 675 -23.69 -2.17 58.09
N LEU A 676 -23.10 -1.16 58.72
CA LEU A 676 -22.24 -0.15 58.10
C LEU A 676 -20.77 -0.33 58.50
N SER A 677 -20.47 -0.42 59.79
CA SER A 677 -19.10 -0.31 60.32
C SER A 677 -18.20 -1.53 60.06
N SER A 678 -18.79 -2.69 59.79
CA SER A 678 -18.07 -3.92 59.44
C SER A 678 -17.73 -4.05 57.95
N ARG A 679 -18.29 -3.18 57.10
CA ARG A 679 -18.11 -3.26 55.64
C ARG A 679 -16.67 -2.93 55.23
N PRO A 680 -16.10 -3.63 54.22
CA PRO A 680 -14.83 -3.25 53.63
C PRO A 680 -14.93 -1.86 53.01
N ARG A 681 -13.87 -1.06 53.14
CA ARG A 681 -13.85 0.34 52.73
C ARG A 681 -12.52 0.74 52.10
N THR A 682 -12.56 1.84 51.34
CA THR A 682 -11.40 2.43 50.67
C THR A 682 -10.22 2.73 51.61
N THR A 683 -9.01 2.64 51.08
CA THR A 683 -7.80 3.12 51.77
C THR A 683 -7.72 4.64 51.80
N SER A 684 -8.19 5.29 50.73
CA SER A 684 -8.42 6.73 50.65
C SER A 684 -9.66 7.11 51.48
N GLY A 685 -9.63 8.27 52.13
CA GLY A 685 -10.75 8.77 52.94
C GLY A 685 -10.65 10.27 53.16
N ALA A 686 -11.77 10.98 52.97
CA ALA A 686 -11.80 12.44 52.95
C ALA A 686 -12.29 13.02 54.29
N LEU A 687 -11.47 13.87 54.91
CA LEU A 687 -11.80 14.54 56.19
C LEU A 687 -12.74 15.73 55.97
N TRP A 688 -14.00 15.56 56.36
CA TRP A 688 -15.03 16.60 56.32
C TRP A 688 -15.11 17.35 57.67
N ASN A 689 -14.57 18.55 57.69
CA ASN A 689 -14.81 19.52 58.76
C ASN A 689 -16.23 20.10 58.60
N VAL A 690 -17.19 19.68 59.42
CA VAL A 690 -18.62 20.01 59.22
C VAL A 690 -18.99 21.27 60.00
N SER A 691 -19.24 22.35 59.25
CA SER A 691 -19.62 23.66 59.80
C SER A 691 -20.91 23.62 60.63
N ALA A 692 -21.15 24.67 61.42
CA ALA A 692 -22.40 24.85 62.16
C ALA A 692 -23.58 25.08 61.19
N TRP A 693 -24.68 24.35 61.40
CA TRP A 693 -25.89 24.41 60.59
C TRP A 693 -26.88 25.37 61.21
N MET A 694 -26.77 26.66 60.83
CA MET A 694 -27.58 27.76 61.38
C MET A 694 -28.96 27.92 60.70
N GLY A 695 -29.42 26.90 59.97
CA GLY A 695 -30.69 26.87 59.25
C GLY A 695 -31.02 25.46 58.77
N ILE A 696 -32.18 25.29 58.15
CA ILE A 696 -32.66 24.00 57.61
C ILE A 696 -32.89 24.08 56.09
N GLY A 697 -32.79 22.94 55.40
CA GLY A 697 -33.10 22.79 53.97
C GLY A 697 -32.12 23.40 52.97
N PHE A 698 -31.09 24.13 53.42
CA PHE A 698 -30.05 24.67 52.54
C PHE A 698 -29.07 23.57 52.09
N GLN A 699 -28.41 23.76 50.94
CA GLN A 699 -27.51 22.75 50.38
C GLN A 699 -26.09 22.87 50.99
N LEU A 700 -25.52 21.71 51.33
CA LEU A 700 -24.14 21.54 51.77
C LEU A 700 -23.47 20.49 50.90
N THR A 701 -22.22 20.71 50.49
CA THR A 701 -21.40 19.70 49.82
C THR A 701 -20.32 19.18 50.76
N SER A 702 -19.90 17.94 50.55
CA SER A 702 -18.67 17.38 51.12
C SER A 702 -17.42 18.09 50.57
N PRO A 703 -16.22 17.78 51.11
CA PRO A 703 -14.96 17.89 50.36
C PRO A 703 -15.03 17.09 49.05
N ASP A 704 -14.02 17.26 48.21
CA ASP A 704 -13.85 16.42 47.03
C ASP A 704 -13.54 14.97 47.43
N LEU A 705 -14.13 14.01 46.71
CA LEU A 705 -14.11 12.58 46.98
C LEU A 705 -13.51 11.80 45.79
N SER A 706 -12.77 12.46 44.90
CA SER A 706 -12.21 11.88 43.67
C SER A 706 -11.42 10.58 43.92
N GLU A 707 -10.36 10.65 44.74
CA GLU A 707 -9.53 9.50 45.14
C GLU A 707 -10.36 8.36 45.77
N VAL A 708 -11.42 8.71 46.51
CA VAL A 708 -12.33 7.74 47.16
C VAL A 708 -13.21 7.03 46.13
N VAL A 709 -13.69 7.75 45.10
CA VAL A 709 -14.49 7.15 44.02
C VAL A 709 -13.62 6.34 43.06
N GLU A 710 -12.38 6.76 42.78
CA GLU A 710 -11.45 6.00 41.92
C GLU A 710 -11.17 4.60 42.46
N GLU A 711 -10.99 4.43 43.78
CA GLU A 711 -10.90 3.10 44.39
C GLU A 711 -12.18 2.27 44.21
N VAL A 712 -13.36 2.88 44.36
CA VAL A 712 -14.66 2.19 44.23
C VAL A 712 -14.93 1.75 42.78
N VAL A 713 -14.72 2.62 41.79
CA VAL A 713 -14.94 2.30 40.36
C VAL A 713 -13.79 1.51 39.74
N GLY A 714 -12.66 1.37 40.44
CA GLY A 714 -11.55 0.49 40.06
C GLY A 714 -11.80 -1.00 40.35
N GLN A 715 -12.82 -1.33 41.15
CA GLN A 715 -13.10 -2.69 41.63
C GLN A 715 -13.26 -3.73 40.48
N PRO A 716 -12.86 -5.00 40.71
CA PRO A 716 -12.78 -6.01 39.65
C PRO A 716 -14.14 -6.44 39.09
N ASP A 717 -15.21 -6.23 39.85
CA ASP A 717 -16.62 -6.54 39.57
C ASP A 717 -17.44 -5.30 39.18
N TRP A 718 -16.86 -4.10 39.16
CA TRP A 718 -17.57 -2.86 38.83
C TRP A 718 -18.10 -2.84 37.39
N VAL A 719 -19.36 -2.44 37.23
CA VAL A 719 -20.02 -2.16 35.95
C VAL A 719 -20.70 -0.79 36.01
N PRO A 720 -21.03 -0.12 34.88
CA PRO A 720 -21.57 1.23 34.92
C PRO A 720 -22.84 1.40 35.77
N ASP A 721 -23.67 0.36 35.85
CA ASP A 721 -24.93 0.34 36.61
C ASP A 721 -24.74 -0.02 38.10
N SER A 722 -23.50 -0.23 38.58
CA SER A 722 -23.19 -0.50 39.98
C SER A 722 -23.54 0.68 40.89
N ALA A 723 -23.78 0.40 42.19
CA ALA A 723 -24.10 1.43 43.16
C ALA A 723 -22.82 1.96 43.86
N ILE A 724 -22.68 3.28 43.97
CA ILE A 724 -21.63 3.89 44.80
C ILE A 724 -22.13 3.96 46.24
N GLY A 725 -21.55 3.16 47.13
CA GLY A 725 -21.74 3.29 48.57
C GLY A 725 -20.72 4.24 49.20
N LEU A 726 -21.17 5.12 50.08
CA LEU A 726 -20.33 5.94 50.96
C LEU A 726 -20.60 5.55 52.42
N LEU A 727 -19.52 5.40 53.19
CA LEU A 727 -19.54 5.07 54.62
C LEU A 727 -18.88 6.21 55.38
N VAL A 728 -19.64 6.86 56.26
CA VAL A 728 -19.20 8.08 56.96
C VAL A 728 -19.19 7.85 58.46
N SER A 729 -18.08 8.18 59.11
CA SER A 729 -17.90 8.08 60.57
C SER A 729 -17.36 9.38 61.13
N GLY A 730 -17.66 9.70 62.39
CA GLY A 730 -17.06 10.86 63.04
C GLY A 730 -17.68 11.25 64.36
N VAL A 731 -17.48 12.51 64.74
CA VAL A 731 -17.98 13.10 65.99
C VAL A 731 -18.67 14.44 65.74
N GLY A 732 -19.55 14.82 66.67
CA GLY A 732 -20.31 16.06 66.63
C GLY A 732 -21.64 15.92 65.88
N GLU A 733 -22.73 16.33 66.54
CA GLU A 733 -24.09 16.04 66.08
C GLU A 733 -24.51 16.90 64.88
N ARG A 734 -24.98 16.25 63.81
CA ARG A 734 -25.69 16.86 62.67
C ARG A 734 -26.67 15.87 62.07
N SER A 735 -27.88 16.34 61.75
CA SER A 735 -28.98 15.52 61.25
C SER A 735 -29.53 16.11 59.96
N ALA A 736 -29.18 15.50 58.82
CA ALA A 736 -29.67 15.87 57.49
C ALA A 736 -31.00 15.16 57.18
N SER A 737 -31.72 15.63 56.15
CA SER A 737 -32.87 14.89 55.61
C SER A 737 -32.41 13.56 55.02
N SER A 738 -32.95 12.45 55.52
CA SER A 738 -32.91 11.13 54.87
C SER A 738 -34.04 10.99 53.83
N PHE A 739 -34.09 9.86 53.14
CA PHE A 739 -35.23 9.53 52.27
C PHE A 739 -36.55 9.44 53.06
N ASP A 740 -36.61 8.62 54.11
CA ASP A 740 -37.78 8.41 54.98
C ASP A 740 -38.26 9.70 55.65
N GLY A 741 -37.32 10.57 56.04
CA GLY A 741 -37.62 11.86 56.65
C GLY A 741 -38.20 12.87 55.67
N ALA A 742 -37.56 13.02 54.50
CA ALA A 742 -38.02 13.88 53.42
C ALA A 742 -37.30 13.59 52.10
N ALA A 743 -37.80 12.65 51.30
CA ALA A 743 -37.27 12.26 49.98
C ALA A 743 -36.90 13.43 49.05
N ALA A 744 -37.66 14.54 49.05
CA ALA A 744 -37.35 15.73 48.24
C ALA A 744 -36.13 16.56 48.75
N GLY A 745 -35.66 16.27 49.97
CA GLY A 745 -34.47 16.85 50.59
C GLY A 745 -33.29 15.87 50.73
N ALA A 746 -33.48 14.59 50.43
CA ALA A 746 -32.52 13.50 50.57
C ALA A 746 -31.19 13.74 49.82
N PRO A 747 -30.11 13.02 50.17
CA PRO A 747 -28.79 13.25 49.59
C PRO A 747 -28.71 13.03 48.07
N GLU A 748 -27.81 13.76 47.42
CA GLU A 748 -27.51 13.62 45.99
C GLU A 748 -26.01 13.49 45.79
N PHE A 749 -25.56 12.53 44.98
CA PHE A 749 -24.15 12.38 44.64
C PHE A 749 -23.83 12.99 43.28
N TRP A 750 -22.67 13.63 43.16
CA TRP A 750 -22.16 14.22 41.93
C TRP A 750 -20.78 13.66 41.63
N VAL A 751 -20.57 13.20 40.39
CA VAL A 751 -19.29 12.67 39.91
C VAL A 751 -18.98 13.29 38.56
N PHE A 752 -17.81 13.91 38.43
CA PHE A 752 -17.26 14.45 37.19
C PHE A 752 -16.09 13.55 36.77
N TYR A 753 -16.08 13.05 35.54
CA TYR A 753 -15.12 12.02 35.11
C TYR A 753 -14.78 12.11 33.62
N ASP A 754 -13.74 11.39 33.20
CA ASP A 754 -13.36 11.23 31.80
C ASP A 754 -13.75 9.82 31.29
N GLU A 755 -14.57 9.76 30.23
CA GLU A 755 -14.96 8.48 29.60
C GLU A 755 -13.81 7.80 28.85
N ARG A 756 -12.74 8.53 28.51
CA ARG A 756 -11.68 8.05 27.60
C ARG A 756 -10.77 6.99 28.23
N ASP A 757 -10.67 6.93 29.55
CA ASP A 757 -9.90 5.92 30.26
C ASP A 757 -10.65 4.59 30.45
N ALA A 758 -11.95 4.55 30.11
CA ALA A 758 -12.74 3.33 30.11
C ALA A 758 -12.25 2.38 29.00
N LEU A 759 -11.73 1.21 29.41
CA LEU A 759 -11.08 0.22 28.54
C LEU A 759 -12.08 -0.53 27.64
N THR A 760 -12.66 0.22 26.71
CA THR A 760 -13.57 -0.27 25.67
C THR A 760 -12.75 -0.92 24.56
N VAL A 761 -12.78 -2.26 24.52
CA VAL A 761 -12.45 -2.99 23.29
C VAL A 761 -13.53 -2.63 22.27
N ALA A 762 -13.20 -1.72 21.35
CA ALA A 762 -14.12 -1.27 20.33
C ALA A 762 -14.60 -2.47 19.47
N SER A 763 -15.86 -2.43 19.04
CA SER A 763 -16.49 -3.41 18.14
C SER A 763 -15.87 -3.47 16.73
N ASP A 764 -14.87 -2.64 16.48
CA ASP A 764 -14.44 -2.19 15.15
C ASP A 764 -13.04 -2.70 14.79
N ALA A 765 -12.42 -3.51 15.64
CA ALA A 765 -11.18 -4.21 15.35
C ALA A 765 -11.37 -5.20 14.19
N ARG A 766 -10.64 -5.01 13.08
CA ARG A 766 -10.71 -5.93 11.92
C ARG A 766 -9.77 -7.10 12.14
N LEU A 767 -10.38 -8.26 12.38
CA LEU A 767 -9.73 -9.57 12.42
C LEU A 767 -9.83 -10.22 11.04
N ASN A 768 -8.76 -10.13 10.24
CA ASN A 768 -8.68 -10.79 8.95
C ASN A 768 -8.05 -12.18 9.15
N ALA A 769 -8.86 -13.22 9.02
CA ALA A 769 -8.40 -14.60 9.12
C ALA A 769 -8.81 -15.40 7.88
N PHE A 770 -7.86 -16.12 7.28
CA PHE A 770 -8.08 -16.93 6.08
C PHE A 770 -7.37 -18.29 6.20
N VAL A 771 -7.93 -19.30 5.54
CA VAL A 771 -7.39 -20.66 5.53
C VAL A 771 -6.89 -20.96 4.12
N ARG A 772 -5.56 -21.00 3.93
CA ARG A 772 -4.97 -21.46 2.66
C ARG A 772 -4.89 -22.98 2.71
N ILE A 773 -5.43 -23.63 1.67
CA ILE A 773 -5.26 -25.07 1.44
C ILE A 773 -4.10 -25.19 0.45
N THR A 774 -3.05 -25.92 0.80
CA THR A 774 -1.91 -26.15 -0.09
C THR A 774 -2.25 -27.19 -1.15
N THR A 775 -1.45 -27.26 -2.22
CA THR A 775 -1.55 -28.25 -3.30
C THR A 775 -1.45 -29.70 -2.81
N GLU A 776 -0.79 -29.95 -1.68
CA GLU A 776 -0.69 -31.27 -1.03
C GLU A 776 -1.86 -31.59 -0.08
N GLY A 777 -2.77 -30.64 0.15
CA GLY A 777 -3.94 -30.80 1.02
C GLY A 777 -3.72 -30.47 2.49
N GLU A 778 -2.53 -29.99 2.90
CA GLU A 778 -2.39 -29.31 4.20
C GLU A 778 -3.29 -28.08 4.23
N ARG A 779 -3.89 -27.81 5.40
CA ARG A 779 -4.68 -26.60 5.65
C ARG A 779 -3.96 -25.77 6.70
N ARG A 780 -3.56 -24.55 6.34
CA ARG A 780 -2.89 -23.62 7.25
C ARG A 780 -3.82 -22.42 7.50
N LEU A 781 -4.03 -22.11 8.77
CA LEU A 781 -4.80 -20.96 9.23
C LEU A 781 -3.84 -19.78 9.40
N PHE A 782 -4.16 -18.66 8.76
CA PHE A 782 -3.48 -17.38 8.92
C PHE A 782 -4.47 -16.39 9.53
N ALA A 783 -4.02 -15.60 10.50
CA ALA A 783 -4.84 -14.58 11.16
C ALA A 783 -4.00 -13.33 11.46
N SER A 784 -4.49 -12.17 11.03
CA SER A 784 -3.93 -10.86 11.37
C SER A 784 -4.94 -10.03 12.15
N LEU A 785 -4.44 -9.27 13.14
CA LEU A 785 -5.24 -8.48 14.07
C LEU A 785 -4.92 -7.00 13.88
N GLU A 786 -5.81 -6.26 13.23
CA GLU A 786 -5.64 -4.82 13.03
C GLU A 786 -6.24 -4.04 14.22
N ILE A 787 -5.38 -3.60 15.14
CA ILE A 787 -5.79 -2.82 16.32
C ILE A 787 -5.92 -1.34 15.94
N LEU A 788 -7.10 -0.98 15.40
CA LEU A 788 -7.44 0.39 15.03
C LEU A 788 -8.15 1.14 16.15
N ASN A 789 -7.50 2.13 16.77
CA ASN A 789 -8.23 3.22 17.43
C ASN A 789 -7.45 4.56 17.49
N SER A 790 -8.19 5.67 17.46
CA SER A 790 -7.76 7.06 17.65
C SER A 790 -6.74 7.66 16.66
N ALA A 791 -7.26 8.09 15.50
CA ALA A 791 -6.94 9.35 14.77
C ALA A 791 -5.48 9.74 14.38
N ALA A 792 -4.42 9.08 14.85
CA ALA A 792 -3.03 9.55 14.76
C ALA A 792 -2.03 8.53 14.18
N ALA A 793 -2.54 7.47 13.53
CA ALA A 793 -1.73 6.46 12.84
C ALA A 793 -2.36 6.08 11.49
N ARG A 794 -1.65 6.39 10.39
CA ARG A 794 -1.76 5.65 9.13
C ARG A 794 -0.54 4.74 9.05
N GLY A 795 -0.77 3.46 8.78
CA GLY A 795 0.28 2.45 8.69
C GLY A 795 0.80 1.99 10.06
N PHE A 796 0.41 0.78 10.46
CA PHE A 796 1.30 -0.35 10.77
C PHE A 796 0.41 -1.56 11.08
N ALA A 797 0.54 -2.64 10.32
CA ALA A 797 -0.11 -3.91 10.61
C ALA A 797 0.79 -4.78 11.49
N TYR A 798 0.22 -5.47 12.47
CA TYR A 798 0.92 -6.48 13.26
C TYR A 798 0.44 -7.87 12.83
N THR A 799 1.30 -8.62 12.14
CA THR A 799 1.08 -10.04 11.86
C THR A 799 1.70 -10.85 13.00
N ILE A 800 0.90 -11.66 13.69
CA ILE A 800 1.38 -12.64 14.68
C ILE A 800 1.19 -14.02 14.07
N GLU A 801 2.25 -14.56 13.49
CA GLU A 801 2.21 -15.87 12.85
C GLU A 801 2.36 -17.00 13.90
N GLY A 802 1.51 -18.01 13.78
CA GLY A 802 1.52 -19.20 14.63
C GLY A 802 0.90 -20.37 13.88
N SER A 803 1.74 -21.17 13.22
CA SER A 803 1.30 -22.25 12.32
C SER A 803 1.36 -23.63 12.99
N PRO A 804 0.22 -24.25 13.34
CA PRO A 804 0.18 -25.68 13.64
C PRO A 804 0.21 -26.48 12.33
N SER A 805 1.24 -27.31 12.14
CA SER A 805 1.22 -28.36 11.10
C SER A 805 0.20 -29.44 11.48
N MET A 806 -0.92 -29.52 10.77
CA MET A 806 -1.98 -30.50 11.07
C MET A 806 -1.86 -31.75 10.19
N ALA A 807 -1.59 -32.90 10.83
CA ALA A 807 -1.53 -34.18 10.12
C ALA A 807 -2.89 -34.56 9.50
N PRO A 808 -2.93 -35.10 8.26
CA PRO A 808 -4.18 -35.46 7.60
C PRO A 808 -5.04 -36.43 8.44
N GLY A 809 -6.22 -35.94 8.87
CA GLY A 809 -7.22 -36.74 9.58
C GLY A 809 -7.32 -36.53 11.11
N SER A 810 -6.48 -35.69 11.73
CA SER A 810 -6.49 -35.46 13.19
C SER A 810 -7.63 -34.53 13.68
N TRP A 811 -8.89 -34.88 13.39
CA TRP A 811 -10.08 -34.04 13.64
C TRP A 811 -10.52 -33.90 15.10
N GLN A 812 -9.83 -34.50 16.08
CA GLN A 812 -10.24 -34.50 17.50
C GLN A 812 -9.64 -33.37 18.36
N ALA A 813 -8.93 -32.40 17.77
CA ALA A 813 -8.18 -31.36 18.50
C ALA A 813 -8.56 -29.92 18.13
N LEU A 814 -9.85 -29.60 17.97
CA LEU A 814 -10.35 -28.22 17.94
C LEU A 814 -10.52 -27.64 19.35
N ASN A 815 -9.43 -27.68 20.11
CA ASN A 815 -9.26 -27.09 21.45
C ASN A 815 -7.75 -26.86 21.69
N GLY A 816 -7.09 -26.20 20.74
CA GLY A 816 -5.69 -25.82 20.82
C GLY A 816 -5.57 -24.30 20.95
N SER A 817 -4.99 -23.84 22.05
CA SER A 817 -4.57 -22.45 22.24
C SER A 817 -3.13 -22.27 21.74
N PHE A 818 -2.89 -21.26 20.91
CA PHE A 818 -1.54 -20.77 20.62
C PHE A 818 -1.31 -19.43 21.31
N ALA A 819 -0.06 -19.16 21.71
CA ALA A 819 0.33 -17.97 22.45
C ALA A 819 1.75 -17.52 22.08
N GLY A 820 1.89 -16.30 21.57
CA GLY A 820 3.16 -15.61 21.35
C GLY A 820 3.41 -14.52 22.39
N PRO A 821 4.67 -14.14 22.66
CA PRO A 821 5.00 -12.98 23.50
C PRO A 821 4.74 -11.68 22.73
N LEU A 822 4.23 -10.65 23.43
CA LEU A 822 4.16 -9.29 22.91
C LEU A 822 5.48 -8.54 23.20
N PRO A 823 6.22 -8.04 22.19
CA PRO A 823 7.42 -7.24 22.41
C PRO A 823 7.10 -5.99 23.24
N GLY A 824 7.82 -5.79 24.35
CA GLY A 824 7.64 -4.64 25.25
C GLY A 824 6.61 -4.80 26.37
N ALA A 825 5.97 -5.97 26.54
CA ALA A 825 5.00 -6.18 27.62
C ALA A 825 5.65 -6.12 29.02
N ARG A 826 5.00 -5.41 29.97
CA ARG A 826 5.41 -5.36 31.38
C ARG A 826 5.14 -6.71 32.08
N PRO A 827 5.94 -7.14 33.08
CA PRO A 827 5.71 -8.40 33.80
C PRO A 827 4.28 -8.49 34.37
N GLY A 828 3.55 -9.53 33.99
CA GLY A 828 2.11 -9.70 34.31
C GLY A 828 1.16 -9.57 33.11
N PHE A 829 1.66 -9.12 31.94
CA PHE A 829 1.01 -9.24 30.64
C PHE A 829 1.89 -10.11 29.75
N SER A 830 1.36 -11.17 29.12
CA SER A 830 2.23 -12.10 28.38
C SER A 830 1.67 -12.75 27.11
N HIS A 831 0.35 -12.95 26.95
CA HIS A 831 -0.17 -13.75 25.83
C HIS A 831 -1.46 -13.21 25.18
N LEU A 832 -1.44 -13.14 23.84
CA LEU A 832 -2.65 -13.25 23.01
C LEU A 832 -2.95 -14.72 22.79
N VAL A 833 -4.19 -15.14 23.06
CA VAL A 833 -4.64 -16.52 22.87
C VAL A 833 -5.72 -16.57 21.79
N PHE A 834 -5.53 -17.47 20.83
CA PHE A 834 -6.53 -17.76 19.79
C PHE A 834 -7.25 -19.07 20.12
N GLU A 835 -8.57 -19.03 20.27
CA GLU A 835 -9.44 -20.21 20.43
C GLU A 835 -10.37 -20.32 19.21
N MET A 836 -10.58 -21.54 18.68
CA MET A 836 -11.49 -21.77 17.55
C MET A 836 -12.47 -22.90 17.84
N SER A 837 -13.77 -22.62 17.77
CA SER A 837 -14.84 -23.55 18.17
C SER A 837 -15.98 -23.65 17.14
N GLN A 838 -16.64 -24.81 17.13
CA GLN A 838 -17.79 -25.12 16.26
C GLN A 838 -19.09 -24.56 16.85
N MET A 839 -19.98 -24.05 16.00
CA MET A 839 -21.16 -23.30 16.44
C MET A 839 -22.29 -24.17 17.02
N ASP A 840 -22.61 -25.33 16.43
CA ASP A 840 -23.78 -26.15 16.84
C ASP A 840 -23.68 -27.69 16.62
N GLY A 841 -22.49 -28.23 16.38
CA GLY A 841 -22.28 -29.68 16.26
C GLY A 841 -22.83 -30.33 14.98
N SER A 842 -23.32 -29.56 14.01
CA SER A 842 -23.77 -30.04 12.70
C SER A 842 -22.64 -30.14 11.66
N ALA A 843 -22.83 -30.88 10.58
CA ALA A 843 -21.76 -31.26 9.64
C ALA A 843 -21.60 -30.26 8.47
N PHE A 844 -20.41 -29.64 8.38
CA PHE A 844 -19.87 -28.88 7.24
C PHE A 844 -20.80 -27.85 6.57
N GLY A 845 -20.82 -26.63 7.13
CA GLY A 845 -21.46 -25.45 6.52
C GLY A 845 -20.97 -24.12 7.09
N GLU A 846 -20.05 -23.47 6.39
CA GLU A 846 -19.75 -22.02 6.36
C GLU A 846 -19.37 -21.22 7.63
N LYS A 847 -19.57 -21.66 8.88
CA LYS A 847 -19.33 -20.78 10.06
C LYS A 847 -18.51 -21.40 11.21
N TYR A 848 -17.49 -20.65 11.61
CA TYR A 848 -16.62 -20.87 12.79
C TYR A 848 -16.55 -19.57 13.61
N PHE A 849 -16.29 -19.68 14.91
CA PHE A 849 -15.79 -18.54 15.70
C PHE A 849 -14.27 -18.64 15.85
N LEU A 850 -13.56 -17.56 15.55
CA LEU A 850 -12.20 -17.32 16.05
C LEU A 850 -12.30 -16.31 17.19
N ARG A 851 -11.99 -16.73 18.41
CA ARG A 851 -12.03 -15.90 19.61
C ARG A 851 -10.61 -15.53 20.00
N VAL A 852 -10.33 -14.23 20.00
CA VAL A 852 -9.06 -13.69 20.51
C VAL A 852 -9.27 -13.31 21.98
N VAL A 853 -8.45 -13.86 22.87
CA VAL A 853 -8.47 -13.57 24.30
C VAL A 853 -7.13 -12.94 24.70
N VAL A 854 -7.17 -11.72 25.23
CA VAL A 854 -6.04 -11.13 25.94
C VAL A 854 -6.03 -11.73 27.34
N ALA A 855 -5.16 -12.72 27.57
CA ALA A 855 -5.12 -13.45 28.83
C ALA A 855 -4.17 -12.77 29.83
N ARG A 856 -4.70 -12.44 31.01
CA ARG A 856 -3.90 -12.19 32.21
C ARG A 856 -3.58 -13.54 32.86
N GLN A 857 -2.37 -13.71 33.42
CA GLN A 857 -2.07 -14.80 34.35
C GLN A 857 -2.67 -14.51 35.73
#